data_AF-A0A507F3P4-F1
#
_entry.id   AF-A0A507F3P4-F1
#
_cell.length_a   1.000
_cell.length_b   1.000
_cell.length_c   1.000
_cell.angle_alpha   90.00
_cell.angle_beta   90.00
_cell.angle_gamma   90.00
#
_symmetry.space_group_name_H-M   'P 1'
#
loop_
_entity.id
_entity.type
_entity.pdbx_description
1 polymer ?
#
loop_
_entity_poly.entity_id
_entity_poly.type
_entity_poly.pdbx_seq_one_letter_code
_entity_poly.pdbx_strand_id
1 'polypeptide(L)'
;MATQAPCESASSLYLPSTDLTPYHPLPEEILQMSEAETACQYCGISYLLLTKYERMQEHVKGLEKDLRSMQDYARERPEFLARLDSLNDAQQKAARKNEALEEQLKKVQEDAKKSLLALEDAQAQNQRVTNDLEVSRQKYSKAKEDQRRQVHELVQILTSIRAELLDQRKQVNLVKADVRQTYSRNLRELLPTVQQELTGQFNSYLRKQCEAVRKATQLKAQGDMGILQKELDNLCGELQDSQDRNDRLMHDITIQKLEASEHINTQKNYAQGLQATCLKLEDQLHAANTLVADLTHERDKLRARMQELENRFSQEKDLHQKDVCALENRIAVLDGKVALKERELKEALDKFKEERRSLEEGGTALANAHRAMAQKDEQVHVLERTIRDLHSTMQGLRAERQKTIEAHQSRIKQLQDKFLEDIKEAGRTEADKREADVRRTLTVDKEEALRHLRETLNTEMNVARDRLQRQIDALRLAKDEADLRAARQVTHAEENWERKYAVLNEQFNKLQSSNAADFAHYQARIRALEEQLALTSARPSSQPCTDPKELADLKSTLTKREAEIKFLKETVRLECEERMELLAKLSIIQRGGSGEKGATTPQVNYRPSSATPQKLSQTQSMPHLPPAREMTSPSDPGEKTFQALMKAAAAKKGKVLAARSSADLRSSAVLARGAGTRSSWSMGTGRRK
;
A
#
# COMPACT_ATOMS: atom_id res chain seq x y z
N MET A 1 -27.75 70.68 -31.87
CA MET A 1 -27.33 71.64 -30.84
C MET A 1 -25.86 71.91 -31.06
N ALA A 2 -25.46 72.74 -32.01
CA ALA A 2 -25.59 74.20 -32.09
C ALA A 2 -24.81 74.93 -30.99
N THR A 3 -23.55 75.27 -31.31
CA THR A 3 -22.78 76.48 -30.93
C THR A 3 -21.44 76.36 -31.67
N GLN A 4 -21.37 76.86 -32.90
CA GLN A 4 -20.90 78.21 -33.26
C GLN A 4 -19.38 78.38 -33.08
N ALA A 5 -18.71 78.40 -34.23
CA ALA A 5 -17.41 79.05 -34.45
C ALA A 5 -17.52 80.57 -34.20
N PRO A 6 -16.40 81.33 -34.18
CA PRO A 6 -15.85 81.76 -35.47
C PRO A 6 -14.32 81.88 -35.56
N CYS A 7 -13.89 81.82 -36.82
CA CYS A 7 -12.83 82.59 -37.50
C CYS A 7 -11.40 82.52 -36.95
N GLU A 8 -10.48 81.87 -37.68
CA GLU A 8 -9.81 82.40 -38.87
C GLU A 8 -8.83 83.53 -38.53
N SER A 9 -7.54 83.20 -38.55
CA SER A 9 -6.62 83.81 -39.52
C SER A 9 -5.27 83.09 -39.43
N ALA A 10 -5.00 82.34 -40.49
CA ALA A 10 -3.69 81.81 -40.83
C ALA A 10 -2.72 82.96 -41.13
N SER A 11 -1.46 82.79 -40.72
CA SER A 11 -0.21 83.28 -41.34
C SER A 11 0.88 82.98 -40.31
N SER A 12 1.56 81.84 -40.35
CA SER A 12 2.74 81.65 -41.19
C SER A 12 3.48 82.96 -41.40
N LEU A 13 4.67 83.11 -40.79
CA LEU A 13 5.90 83.56 -41.46
C LEU A 13 6.97 83.85 -40.38
N TYR A 14 8.06 83.09 -40.49
CA TYR A 14 9.44 83.42 -40.13
C TYR A 14 9.77 83.74 -38.66
N LEU A 15 10.29 82.72 -37.99
CA LEU A 15 11.47 82.88 -37.13
C LEU A 15 12.59 83.56 -37.93
N PRO A 16 13.12 84.72 -37.53
CA PRO A 16 14.55 84.94 -37.68
C PRO A 16 15.20 84.15 -36.54
N SER A 17 15.96 83.13 -36.93
CA SER A 17 17.07 82.63 -36.14
C SER A 17 17.74 83.80 -35.44
N THR A 18 17.90 83.73 -34.13
CA THR A 18 18.99 84.41 -33.46
C THR A 18 20.27 83.75 -33.96
N ASP A 19 20.66 84.08 -35.19
CA ASP A 19 22.06 84.14 -35.53
C ASP A 19 22.66 85.08 -34.49
N LEU A 20 23.41 84.47 -33.60
CA LEU A 20 24.60 85.02 -32.97
C LEU A 20 24.97 86.31 -33.70
N THR A 21 24.84 87.47 -33.04
CA THR A 21 25.74 88.59 -33.37
C THR A 21 27.11 87.95 -33.42
N PRO A 22 27.75 87.86 -34.60
CA PRO A 22 29.05 87.25 -34.69
C PRO A 22 29.89 88.01 -33.69
N TYR A 23 30.52 87.28 -32.78
CA TYR A 23 31.66 87.83 -32.09
C TYR A 23 32.63 88.23 -33.20
N HIS A 24 32.55 89.48 -33.65
CA HIS A 24 33.49 90.02 -34.59
C HIS A 24 34.73 90.26 -33.74
N PRO A 25 35.76 89.38 -33.83
CA PRO A 25 37.02 89.70 -33.18
C PRO A 25 37.43 91.08 -33.70
N LEU A 26 37.93 91.93 -32.80
CA LEU A 26 38.51 93.19 -33.24
C LEU A 26 39.51 92.90 -34.38
N PRO A 27 39.54 93.71 -35.44
CA PRO A 27 40.47 93.56 -36.55
C PRO A 27 41.90 93.32 -36.04
N GLU A 28 42.63 92.46 -36.73
CA GLU A 28 43.95 91.98 -36.30
C GLU A 28 44.93 93.15 -36.11
N GLU A 29 44.72 94.25 -36.84
CA GLU A 29 45.46 95.50 -36.68
C GLU A 29 45.28 96.11 -35.28
N ILE A 30 44.06 96.13 -34.73
CA ILE A 30 43.77 96.73 -33.41
C ILE A 30 44.26 95.83 -32.26
N LEU A 31 44.25 94.51 -32.46
CA LEU A 31 44.77 93.54 -31.48
C LEU A 31 46.31 93.58 -31.35
N GLN A 32 47.01 94.04 -32.39
CA GLN A 32 48.48 94.19 -32.42
C GLN A 32 48.96 95.57 -31.96
N MET A 33 48.07 96.55 -31.81
CA MET A 33 48.40 97.86 -31.27
C MET A 33 48.79 97.79 -29.80
N SER A 34 49.71 98.65 -29.38
CA SER A 34 50.09 98.73 -27.97
C SER A 34 48.94 99.31 -27.13
N GLU A 35 48.89 98.95 -25.84
CA GLU A 35 47.84 99.42 -24.93
C GLU A 35 47.81 100.95 -24.79
N ALA A 36 48.94 101.62 -25.06
CA ALA A 36 49.07 103.07 -25.10
C ALA A 36 48.39 103.73 -26.32
N GLU A 37 48.34 103.04 -27.46
CA GLU A 37 47.75 103.57 -28.71
C GLU A 37 46.24 103.36 -28.78
N THR A 38 45.72 102.39 -28.01
CA THR A 38 44.29 102.05 -27.93
C THR A 38 43.59 102.66 -26.71
N ALA A 39 44.32 103.45 -25.91
CA ALA A 39 43.80 104.16 -24.76
C ALA A 39 42.99 105.39 -25.20
N CYS A 40 41.80 105.55 -24.62
CA CYS A 40 40.99 106.76 -24.85
C CYS A 40 41.74 108.00 -24.34
N GLN A 41 41.87 109.04 -25.18
CA GLN A 41 42.58 110.29 -24.83
C GLN A 41 41.97 111.04 -23.63
N TYR A 42 40.70 110.78 -23.30
CA TYR A 42 40.00 111.45 -22.20
C TYR A 42 40.04 110.68 -20.87
N CYS A 43 40.10 109.34 -20.88
CA CYS A 43 40.04 108.53 -19.65
C CYS A 43 41.20 107.53 -19.48
N GLY A 44 42.09 107.39 -20.46
CA GLY A 44 43.29 106.54 -20.38
C GLY A 44 43.03 105.03 -20.37
N ILE A 45 41.77 104.58 -20.50
CA ILE A 45 41.42 103.14 -20.50
C ILE A 45 41.51 102.62 -21.94
N SER A 46 42.27 101.54 -22.14
CA SER A 46 42.37 100.85 -23.42
C SER A 46 41.17 99.95 -23.67
N TYR A 47 40.60 100.00 -24.87
CA TYR A 47 39.53 99.08 -25.31
C TYR A 47 39.97 97.61 -25.33
N LEU A 48 41.28 97.35 -25.48
CA LEU A 48 41.85 95.99 -25.35
C LEU A 48 41.74 95.47 -23.92
N LEU A 49 41.81 96.35 -22.93
CA LEU A 49 41.68 95.98 -21.51
C LEU A 49 40.25 95.50 -21.19
N LEU A 50 39.23 96.16 -21.77
CA LEU A 50 37.83 95.77 -21.58
C LEU A 50 37.54 94.39 -22.19
N THR A 51 38.03 94.13 -23.41
CA THR A 51 37.85 92.84 -24.08
C THR A 51 38.60 91.71 -23.33
N LYS A 52 39.81 91.99 -22.81
CA LYS A 52 40.55 91.04 -21.96
C LYS A 52 39.78 90.74 -20.66
N TYR A 53 39.17 91.75 -20.05
CA TYR A 53 38.36 91.60 -18.84
C TYR A 53 37.11 90.76 -19.10
N GLU A 54 36.39 90.99 -20.20
CA GLU A 54 35.21 90.22 -20.58
C GLU A 54 35.54 88.73 -20.82
N ARG A 55 36.62 88.43 -21.56
CA ARG A 55 37.09 87.04 -21.76
C ARG A 55 37.48 86.38 -20.43
N MET A 56 38.15 87.12 -19.56
CA MET A 56 38.52 86.62 -18.24
C MET A 56 37.28 86.36 -17.38
N GLN A 57 36.27 87.22 -17.45
CA GLN A 57 35.00 87.05 -16.74
C GLN A 57 34.21 85.84 -17.25
N GLU A 58 34.16 85.62 -18.57
CA GLU A 58 33.55 84.42 -19.16
C GLU A 58 34.31 83.15 -18.75
N HIS A 59 35.64 83.18 -18.76
CA HIS A 59 36.47 82.06 -18.33
C HIS A 59 36.26 81.74 -16.85
N VAL A 60 36.18 82.75 -15.97
CA VAL A 60 35.86 82.57 -14.54
C VAL A 60 34.45 82.00 -14.37
N LYS A 61 33.46 82.51 -15.10
CA LYS A 61 32.08 81.93 -15.08
C LYS A 61 32.07 80.47 -15.54
N GLY A 62 32.87 80.12 -16.55
CA GLY A 62 33.06 78.74 -16.99
C GLY A 62 33.63 77.86 -15.88
N LEU A 63 34.73 78.28 -15.25
CA LEU A 63 35.36 77.57 -14.14
C LEU A 63 34.44 77.44 -12.92
N GLU A 64 33.65 78.46 -12.60
CA GLU A 64 32.67 78.40 -11.52
C GLU A 64 31.56 77.38 -11.79
N LYS A 65 31.11 77.26 -13.05
CA LYS A 65 30.14 76.25 -13.46
C LYS A 65 30.72 74.84 -13.34
N ASP A 66 31.96 74.66 -13.78
CA ASP A 66 32.65 73.36 -13.69
C ASP A 66 32.91 72.97 -12.23
N LEU A 67 33.29 73.92 -11.37
CA LEU A 67 33.45 73.70 -9.93
C LEU A 67 32.13 73.27 -9.28
N ARG A 68 31.00 73.89 -9.63
CA ARG A 68 29.68 73.47 -9.14
C ARG A 68 29.34 72.05 -9.60
N SER A 69 29.56 71.74 -10.87
CA SER A 69 29.35 70.38 -11.40
C SER A 69 30.20 69.33 -10.67
N MET A 70 31.45 69.66 -10.34
CA MET A 70 32.34 68.76 -9.59
C MET A 70 31.93 68.62 -8.12
N GLN A 71 31.40 69.68 -7.51
CA GLN A 71 30.85 69.62 -6.16
C GLN A 71 29.58 68.78 -6.09
N ASP A 72 28.69 68.89 -7.07
CA ASP A 72 27.48 68.07 -7.17
C ASP A 72 27.85 66.59 -7.37
N TYR A 73 28.81 66.29 -8.27
CA TYR A 73 29.34 64.94 -8.42
C TYR A 73 29.97 64.41 -7.13
N ALA A 74 30.73 65.22 -6.40
CA ALA A 74 31.31 64.83 -5.12
C ALA A 74 30.26 64.52 -4.04
N ARG A 75 29.09 65.18 -4.10
CA ARG A 75 27.93 64.91 -3.21
C ARG A 75 27.16 63.65 -3.59
N GLU A 76 26.99 63.39 -4.88
CA GLU A 76 26.24 62.22 -5.38
C GLU A 76 27.07 60.92 -5.38
N ARG A 77 28.39 61.02 -5.53
CA ARG A 77 29.30 59.87 -5.61
C ARG A 77 29.17 58.87 -4.45
N PRO A 78 29.07 59.28 -3.17
CA PRO A 78 28.88 58.34 -2.06
C PRO A 78 27.58 57.52 -2.19
N GLU A 79 26.50 58.12 -2.67
CA GLU A 79 25.22 57.43 -2.87
C GLU A 79 25.31 56.41 -4.01
N PHE A 80 25.98 56.77 -5.11
CA PHE A 80 26.25 55.83 -6.20
C PHE A 80 27.13 54.67 -5.77
N LEU A 81 28.18 54.92 -4.97
CA LEU A 81 29.03 53.85 -4.43
C LEU A 81 28.25 52.92 -3.50
N ALA A 82 27.44 53.47 -2.58
CA ALA A 82 26.59 52.66 -1.70
C ALA A 82 25.59 51.80 -2.49
N ARG A 83 25.04 52.34 -3.59
CA ARG A 83 24.14 51.60 -4.48
C ARG A 83 24.87 50.49 -5.24
N LEU A 84 26.09 50.73 -5.70
CA LEU A 84 26.93 49.71 -6.35
C LEU A 84 27.28 48.59 -5.36
N ASP A 85 27.66 48.92 -4.13
CA ASP A 85 27.97 47.93 -3.08
C ASP A 85 26.73 47.08 -2.76
N SER A 86 25.56 47.72 -2.61
CA SER A 86 24.30 47.00 -2.38
C SER A 86 23.93 46.07 -3.54
N LEU A 87 24.18 46.48 -4.78
CA LEU A 87 23.92 45.63 -5.95
C LEU A 87 24.90 44.46 -6.02
N ASN A 88 26.18 44.71 -5.70
CA ASN A 88 27.21 43.68 -5.68
C ASN A 88 26.91 42.62 -4.59
N ASP A 89 26.47 43.06 -3.40
CA ASP A 89 26.00 42.17 -2.34
C ASP A 89 24.78 41.32 -2.77
N ALA A 90 23.82 41.94 -3.47
CA ALA A 90 22.67 41.23 -3.99
C ALA A 90 23.06 40.19 -5.04
N GLN A 91 23.98 40.54 -5.94
CA GLN A 91 24.53 39.65 -6.95
C GLN A 91 25.28 38.47 -6.30
N GLN A 92 26.11 38.73 -5.29
CA GLN A 92 26.83 37.67 -4.58
C GLN A 92 25.88 36.74 -3.82
N LYS A 93 24.83 37.28 -3.20
CA LYS A 93 23.78 36.47 -2.55
C LYS A 93 23.01 35.61 -3.56
N ALA A 94 22.72 36.14 -4.75
CA ALA A 94 22.08 35.39 -5.83
C ALA A 94 22.99 34.26 -6.35
N ALA A 95 24.29 34.53 -6.55
CA ALA A 95 25.26 33.54 -6.98
C ALA A 95 25.34 32.36 -5.99
N ARG A 96 25.46 32.63 -4.68
CA ARG A 96 25.48 31.58 -3.65
C ARG A 96 24.20 30.75 -3.60
N LYS A 97 23.04 31.38 -3.85
CA LYS A 97 21.75 30.65 -3.94
C LYS A 97 21.70 29.74 -5.17
N ASN A 98 22.19 30.22 -6.31
CA ASN A 98 22.25 29.41 -7.53
C ASN A 98 23.20 28.21 -7.35
N GLU A 99 24.38 28.41 -6.77
CA GLU A 99 25.31 27.30 -6.44
C GLU A 99 24.64 26.27 -5.52
N ALA A 100 23.91 26.71 -4.49
CA ALA A 100 23.20 25.81 -3.59
C ALA A 100 22.07 25.04 -4.31
N LEU A 101 21.35 25.67 -5.24
CA LEU A 101 20.31 25.03 -6.04
C LEU A 101 20.90 24.04 -7.05
N GLU A 102 22.04 24.36 -7.67
CA GLU A 102 22.76 23.44 -8.57
C GLU A 102 23.23 22.19 -7.82
N GLU A 103 23.74 22.34 -6.60
CA GLU A 103 24.14 21.22 -5.75
C GLU A 103 22.93 20.36 -5.34
N GLN A 104 21.79 20.98 -5.03
CA GLN A 104 20.54 20.25 -4.78
C GLN A 104 20.05 19.50 -6.02
N LEU A 105 20.13 20.13 -7.20
CA LEU A 105 19.75 19.51 -8.46
C LEU A 105 20.61 18.28 -8.76
N LYS A 106 21.94 18.36 -8.55
CA LYS A 106 22.85 17.22 -8.69
C LYS A 106 22.49 16.06 -7.77
N LYS A 107 22.20 16.34 -6.49
CA LYS A 107 21.77 15.32 -5.53
C LYS A 107 20.47 14.64 -5.97
N VAL A 108 19.47 15.41 -6.40
CA VAL A 108 18.20 14.86 -6.90
C VAL A 108 18.42 14.02 -8.16
N GLN A 109 19.31 14.44 -9.06
CA GLN A 109 19.67 13.66 -10.25
C GLN A 109 20.37 12.33 -9.89
N GLU A 110 21.28 12.33 -8.93
CA GLU A 110 21.93 11.10 -8.45
C GLU A 110 20.94 10.15 -7.79
N ASP A 111 20.03 10.67 -6.97
CA ASP A 111 18.99 9.86 -6.32
C ASP A 111 18.00 9.31 -7.36
N ALA A 112 17.64 10.08 -8.37
CA ALA A 112 16.84 9.61 -9.50
C ALA A 112 17.55 8.47 -10.26
N LYS A 113 18.86 8.59 -10.54
CA LYS A 113 19.64 7.52 -11.17
C LYS A 113 19.69 6.25 -10.32
N LYS A 114 19.90 6.38 -9.01
CA LYS A 114 19.85 5.23 -8.08
C LYS A 114 18.48 4.56 -8.08
N SER A 115 17.40 5.34 -8.13
CA SER A 115 16.03 4.82 -8.18
C SER A 115 15.73 4.08 -9.48
N LEU A 116 16.25 4.55 -10.62
CA LEU A 116 16.12 3.88 -11.92
C LEU A 116 16.84 2.53 -11.93
N LEU A 117 18.09 2.48 -11.44
CA LEU A 117 18.83 1.21 -11.33
C LEU A 117 18.09 0.20 -10.44
N ALA A 118 17.53 0.66 -9.31
CA ALA A 118 16.75 -0.20 -8.42
C ALA A 118 15.45 -0.72 -9.08
N LEU A 119 14.85 0.07 -9.97
CA LEU A 119 13.68 -0.34 -10.74
C LEU A 119 14.04 -1.39 -11.79
N GLU A 120 15.16 -1.22 -12.50
CA GLU A 120 15.68 -2.19 -13.48
C GLU A 120 15.99 -3.54 -12.81
N ASP A 121 16.65 -3.52 -11.64
CA ASP A 121 16.92 -4.73 -10.86
C ASP A 121 15.62 -5.43 -10.43
N ALA A 122 14.61 -4.67 -9.99
CA ALA A 122 13.31 -5.20 -9.61
C ALA A 122 12.56 -5.79 -10.82
N GLN A 123 12.66 -5.18 -11.99
CA GLN A 123 12.10 -5.71 -13.24
C GLN A 123 12.79 -7.01 -13.65
N ALA A 124 14.12 -7.08 -13.58
CA ALA A 124 14.87 -8.30 -13.86
C ALA A 124 14.49 -9.43 -12.88
N GLN A 125 14.28 -9.11 -11.61
CA GLN A 125 13.82 -10.08 -10.62
C GLN A 125 12.39 -10.58 -10.91
N ASN A 126 11.47 -9.68 -11.27
CA ASN A 126 10.11 -10.06 -11.64
C ASN A 126 10.08 -10.95 -12.89
N GLN A 127 10.92 -10.68 -13.89
CA GLN A 127 11.05 -11.54 -15.07
C GLN A 127 11.53 -12.95 -14.69
N ARG A 128 12.53 -13.06 -13.81
CA ARG A 128 13.00 -14.38 -13.31
C ARG A 128 11.89 -15.15 -12.61
N VAL A 129 11.17 -14.50 -11.68
CA VAL A 129 10.05 -15.13 -10.96
C VAL A 129 8.92 -15.55 -11.91
N THR A 130 8.64 -14.74 -12.93
CA THR A 130 7.63 -15.06 -13.95
C THR A 130 8.04 -16.31 -14.74
N ASN A 131 9.29 -16.39 -15.18
CA ASN A 131 9.82 -17.56 -15.88
C ASN A 131 9.79 -18.82 -14.98
N ASP A 132 10.16 -18.70 -13.70
CA ASP A 132 10.12 -19.81 -12.74
C ASP A 132 8.68 -20.31 -12.50
N LEU A 133 7.71 -19.39 -12.45
CA LEU A 133 6.29 -19.72 -12.36
C LEU A 133 5.79 -20.44 -13.61
N GLU A 134 6.19 -20.01 -14.81
CA GLU A 134 5.84 -20.68 -16.06
C GLU A 134 6.42 -22.10 -16.13
N VAL A 135 7.69 -22.28 -15.76
CA VAL A 135 8.32 -23.61 -15.68
C VAL A 135 7.59 -24.50 -14.67
N SER A 136 7.23 -23.96 -13.51
CA SER A 136 6.48 -24.71 -12.48
C SER A 136 5.08 -25.09 -12.96
N ARG A 137 4.40 -24.18 -13.67
CA ARG A 137 3.08 -24.43 -14.28
C ARG A 137 3.16 -25.52 -15.35
N GLN A 138 4.19 -25.52 -16.18
CA GLN A 138 4.41 -26.58 -17.18
C GLN A 138 4.67 -27.94 -16.52
N LYS A 139 5.50 -27.99 -15.46
CA LYS A 139 5.74 -29.22 -14.70
C LYS A 139 4.45 -29.76 -14.08
N TYR A 140 3.65 -28.90 -13.47
CA TYR A 140 2.36 -29.28 -12.90
C TYR A 140 1.38 -29.78 -13.97
N SER A 141 1.32 -29.12 -15.13
CA SER A 141 0.48 -29.57 -16.25
C SER A 141 0.86 -30.96 -16.74
N LYS A 142 2.16 -31.23 -16.93
CA LYS A 142 2.66 -32.55 -17.32
C LYS A 142 2.33 -33.61 -16.27
N ALA A 143 2.59 -33.35 -14.99
CA ALA A 143 2.27 -34.27 -13.91
C ALA A 143 0.76 -34.59 -13.85
N LYS A 144 -0.10 -33.59 -14.08
CA LYS A 144 -1.55 -33.77 -14.15
C LYS A 144 -1.98 -34.62 -15.36
N GLU A 145 -1.34 -34.45 -16.52
CA GLU A 145 -1.58 -35.29 -17.70
C GLU A 145 -1.14 -36.73 -17.45
N ASP A 146 0.01 -36.95 -16.82
CA ASP A 146 0.50 -38.28 -16.47
C ASP A 146 -0.41 -38.98 -15.44
N GLN A 147 -0.90 -38.26 -14.42
CA GLN A 147 -1.93 -38.78 -13.52
C GLN A 147 -3.23 -39.15 -14.26
N ARG A 148 -3.67 -38.33 -15.22
CA ARG A 148 -4.86 -38.65 -16.04
C ARG A 148 -4.64 -39.91 -16.87
N ARG A 149 -3.44 -40.11 -17.42
CA ARG A 149 -3.08 -41.33 -18.15
C ARG A 149 -3.11 -42.56 -17.24
N GLN A 150 -2.52 -42.47 -16.04
CA GLN A 150 -2.54 -43.56 -15.06
C GLN A 150 -3.96 -43.93 -14.63
N VAL A 151 -4.82 -42.93 -14.36
CA VAL A 151 -6.23 -43.18 -14.03
C VAL A 151 -6.95 -43.85 -15.20
N HIS A 152 -6.69 -43.41 -16.44
CA HIS A 152 -7.29 -44.02 -17.62
C HIS A 152 -6.87 -45.48 -17.79
N GLU A 153 -5.59 -45.79 -17.57
CA GLU A 153 -5.04 -47.15 -17.63
C GLU A 153 -5.66 -48.05 -16.55
N LEU A 154 -5.76 -47.57 -15.30
CA LEU A 154 -6.43 -48.31 -14.23
C LEU A 154 -7.92 -48.57 -14.54
N VAL A 155 -8.62 -47.59 -15.12
CA VAL A 155 -10.01 -47.78 -15.55
C VAL A 155 -10.13 -48.84 -16.65
N GLN A 156 -9.19 -48.88 -17.60
CA GLN A 156 -9.16 -49.93 -18.62
C GLN A 156 -8.93 -51.32 -17.99
N ILE A 157 -7.98 -51.44 -17.06
CA ILE A 157 -7.70 -52.70 -16.34
C ILE A 157 -8.94 -53.16 -15.57
N LEU A 158 -9.59 -52.28 -14.80
CA LEU A 158 -10.81 -52.59 -14.07
C LEU A 158 -11.96 -53.02 -15.00
N THR A 159 -12.03 -52.43 -16.20
CA THR A 159 -13.02 -52.80 -17.20
C THR A 159 -12.76 -54.21 -17.75
N SER A 160 -11.49 -54.58 -17.98
CA SER A 160 -11.09 -55.95 -18.36
C SER A 160 -11.46 -56.97 -17.29
N ILE A 161 -11.07 -56.72 -16.03
CA ILE A 161 -11.38 -57.60 -14.90
C ILE A 161 -12.89 -57.78 -14.76
N ARG A 162 -13.67 -56.70 -14.91
CA ARG A 162 -15.14 -56.77 -14.89
C ARG A 162 -15.68 -57.67 -16.00
N ALA A 163 -15.13 -57.59 -17.21
CA ALA A 163 -15.54 -58.44 -18.33
C ALA A 163 -15.23 -59.92 -18.04
N GLU A 164 -14.04 -60.22 -17.51
CA GLU A 164 -13.63 -61.57 -17.10
C GLU A 164 -14.52 -62.14 -16.00
N LEU A 165 -14.84 -61.37 -14.96
CA LEU A 165 -15.75 -61.78 -13.89
C LEU A 165 -17.16 -62.06 -14.41
N LEU A 166 -17.65 -61.27 -15.36
CA LEU A 166 -18.94 -61.51 -16.00
C LEU A 166 -18.93 -62.80 -16.82
N ASP A 167 -17.81 -63.12 -17.49
CA ASP A 167 -17.66 -64.37 -18.23
C ASP A 167 -17.58 -65.58 -17.28
N GLN A 168 -16.77 -65.51 -16.22
CA GLN A 168 -16.71 -66.53 -15.17
C GLN A 168 -18.08 -66.78 -14.55
N ARG A 169 -18.88 -65.73 -14.30
CA ARG A 169 -20.25 -65.87 -13.81
C ARG A 169 -21.14 -66.63 -14.79
N LYS A 170 -21.00 -66.40 -16.10
CA LYS A 170 -21.72 -67.16 -17.14
C LYS A 170 -21.31 -68.64 -17.12
N GLN A 171 -20.01 -68.93 -17.04
CA GLN A 171 -19.47 -70.29 -16.93
C GLN A 171 -20.02 -71.03 -15.71
N VAL A 172 -20.00 -70.40 -14.53
CA VAL A 172 -20.58 -70.98 -13.31
C VAL A 172 -22.08 -71.26 -13.46
N ASN A 173 -22.83 -70.38 -14.12
CA ASN A 173 -24.25 -70.61 -14.37
C ASN A 173 -24.50 -71.77 -15.33
N LEU A 174 -23.65 -71.96 -16.34
CA LEU A 174 -23.71 -73.12 -17.24
C LEU A 174 -23.45 -74.42 -16.46
N VAL A 175 -22.39 -74.48 -15.67
CA VAL A 175 -22.08 -75.65 -14.81
C VAL A 175 -23.22 -75.92 -13.84
N LYS A 176 -23.80 -74.87 -13.22
CA LYS A 176 -24.95 -75.02 -12.32
C LYS A 176 -26.18 -75.58 -13.03
N ALA A 177 -26.42 -75.18 -14.27
CA ALA A 177 -27.51 -75.74 -15.08
C ALA A 177 -27.25 -77.21 -15.44
N ASP A 178 -26.02 -77.54 -15.83
CA ASP A 178 -25.59 -78.90 -16.17
C ASP A 178 -25.68 -79.85 -14.97
N VAL A 179 -25.22 -79.41 -13.80
CA VAL A 179 -25.33 -80.18 -12.55
C VAL A 179 -26.79 -80.39 -12.19
N ARG A 180 -27.64 -79.36 -12.27
CA ARG A 180 -29.09 -79.50 -12.03
C ARG A 180 -29.74 -80.49 -12.99
N GLN A 181 -29.40 -80.43 -14.27
CA GLN A 181 -29.92 -81.34 -15.28
C GLN A 181 -29.45 -82.77 -15.03
N THR A 182 -28.16 -82.99 -14.78
CA THR A 182 -27.55 -84.29 -14.53
C THR A 182 -28.08 -84.93 -13.25
N TYR A 183 -28.19 -84.17 -12.15
CA TYR A 183 -28.78 -84.66 -10.91
C TYR A 183 -30.27 -85.01 -11.09
N SER A 184 -31.04 -84.17 -11.79
CA SER A 184 -32.46 -84.43 -12.03
C SER A 184 -32.69 -85.66 -12.92
N ARG A 185 -31.77 -85.94 -13.85
CA ARG A 185 -31.77 -87.13 -14.70
C ARG A 185 -31.40 -88.39 -13.91
N ASN A 186 -30.31 -88.34 -13.15
CA ASN A 186 -29.86 -89.48 -12.33
C ASN A 186 -30.87 -89.85 -11.24
N LEU A 187 -31.51 -88.85 -10.60
CA LEU A 187 -32.62 -89.10 -9.67
C LEU A 187 -33.84 -89.70 -10.37
N ARG A 188 -34.13 -89.34 -11.63
CA ARG A 188 -35.26 -89.93 -12.37
C ARG A 188 -34.97 -91.36 -12.83
N GLU A 189 -33.71 -91.71 -13.07
CA GLU A 189 -33.27 -93.03 -13.54
C GLU A 189 -32.98 -94.04 -12.41
N LEU A 190 -32.48 -93.60 -11.25
CA LEU A 190 -32.12 -94.48 -10.12
C LEU A 190 -33.25 -94.72 -9.11
N LEU A 191 -34.20 -93.79 -8.98
CA LEU A 191 -35.29 -93.89 -8.00
C LEU A 191 -36.24 -95.08 -8.28
N PRO A 192 -36.59 -95.43 -9.53
CA PRO A 192 -37.43 -96.61 -9.79
C PRO A 192 -36.73 -97.93 -9.44
N THR A 193 -35.42 -98.03 -9.69
CA THR A 193 -34.62 -99.25 -9.48
C THR A 193 -34.42 -99.53 -7.98
N VAL A 194 -34.12 -98.49 -7.19
CA VAL A 194 -34.00 -98.59 -5.73
C VAL A 194 -35.36 -98.84 -5.07
N GLN A 195 -36.44 -98.27 -5.60
CA GLN A 195 -37.81 -98.49 -5.09
C GLN A 195 -38.35 -99.89 -5.43
N GLN A 196 -37.85 -100.54 -6.48
CA GLN A 196 -38.21 -101.91 -6.85
C GLN A 196 -37.43 -102.98 -6.07
N GLU A 197 -36.17 -102.73 -5.68
CA GLU A 197 -35.38 -103.65 -4.85
C GLU A 197 -35.68 -103.55 -3.34
N LEU A 198 -36.03 -102.36 -2.82
CA LEU A 198 -36.35 -102.20 -1.39
C LEU A 198 -37.70 -102.83 -0.98
N THR A 199 -38.63 -103.04 -1.91
CA THR A 199 -39.98 -103.54 -1.57
C THR A 199 -40.02 -105.07 -1.40
N GLY A 200 -39.00 -105.81 -1.89
CA GLY A 200 -38.95 -107.27 -1.84
C GLY A 200 -38.15 -107.90 -0.68
N GLN A 201 -37.15 -107.21 -0.14
CA GLN A 201 -36.25 -107.79 0.89
C GLN A 201 -36.48 -107.26 2.32
N PHE A 202 -37.32 -106.24 2.50
CA PHE A 202 -37.41 -105.50 3.78
C PHE A 202 -38.23 -106.18 4.89
N ASN A 203 -39.12 -107.13 4.58
CA ASN A 203 -40.07 -107.66 5.58
C ASN A 203 -39.56 -108.83 6.43
N SER A 204 -38.37 -109.40 6.16
CA SER A 204 -37.80 -110.49 6.98
C SER A 204 -36.51 -110.11 7.72
N TYR A 205 -35.84 -109.00 7.37
CA TYR A 205 -34.57 -108.59 7.97
C TYR A 205 -34.70 -107.55 9.10
N LEU A 206 -35.79 -106.77 9.14
CA LEU A 206 -35.93 -105.63 10.07
C LEU A 206 -36.11 -105.98 11.55
N ARG A 207 -36.38 -107.24 11.91
CA ARG A 207 -36.62 -107.61 13.31
C ARG A 207 -35.35 -108.02 14.08
N LYS A 208 -34.20 -108.19 13.40
CA LYS A 208 -32.92 -108.59 14.04
C LYS A 208 -31.80 -107.51 14.01
N GLN A 209 -31.92 -106.44 13.22
CA GLN A 209 -30.90 -105.38 13.11
C GLN A 209 -31.17 -104.12 13.96
N CYS A 210 -32.37 -103.97 14.53
CA CYS A 210 -32.75 -102.75 15.25
C CYS A 210 -32.02 -102.51 16.60
N GLU A 211 -31.30 -103.50 17.15
CA GLU A 211 -30.48 -103.31 18.36
C GLU A 211 -28.98 -103.06 18.07
N ALA A 212 -28.46 -103.50 16.91
CA ALA A 212 -27.07 -103.25 16.52
C ALA A 212 -26.88 -101.87 15.86
N VAL A 213 -27.84 -101.45 15.02
CA VAL A 213 -27.81 -100.13 14.35
C VAL A 213 -27.98 -98.98 15.34
N ARG A 214 -28.69 -99.17 16.46
CA ARG A 214 -28.92 -98.12 17.47
C ARG A 214 -27.65 -97.72 18.22
N LYS A 215 -26.70 -98.65 18.44
CA LYS A 215 -25.39 -98.34 19.04
C LYS A 215 -24.38 -97.76 18.03
N ALA A 216 -24.44 -98.18 16.76
CA ALA A 216 -23.55 -97.68 15.70
C ALA A 216 -23.95 -96.27 15.19
N THR A 217 -25.25 -95.98 15.10
CA THR A 217 -25.74 -94.65 14.68
C THR A 217 -25.58 -93.58 15.76
N GLN A 218 -25.62 -93.95 17.05
CA GLN A 218 -25.41 -93.00 18.15
C GLN A 218 -23.95 -92.53 18.27
N LEU A 219 -22.96 -93.41 18.00
CA LEU A 219 -21.53 -93.05 17.94
C LEU A 219 -21.16 -92.29 16.66
N LYS A 220 -21.76 -92.64 15.51
CA LYS A 220 -21.51 -91.95 14.24
C LYS A 220 -22.20 -90.57 14.18
N ALA A 221 -23.41 -90.43 14.70
CA ALA A 221 -24.08 -89.14 14.84
C ALA A 221 -23.37 -88.20 15.83
N GLN A 222 -22.69 -88.73 16.86
CA GLN A 222 -21.83 -87.92 17.74
C GLN A 222 -20.54 -87.46 17.04
N GLY A 223 -19.93 -88.29 16.19
CA GLY A 223 -18.77 -87.92 15.39
C GLY A 223 -19.10 -86.90 14.28
N ASP A 224 -20.17 -87.16 13.53
CA ASP A 224 -20.61 -86.30 12.43
C ASP A 224 -21.16 -84.95 12.93
N MET A 225 -21.85 -84.92 14.09
CA MET A 225 -22.18 -83.65 14.75
C MET A 225 -20.93 -82.89 15.18
N GLY A 226 -19.89 -83.57 15.68
CA GLY A 226 -18.64 -82.89 16.08
C GLY A 226 -17.87 -82.30 14.89
N ILE A 227 -17.89 -82.97 13.74
CA ILE A 227 -17.29 -82.47 12.49
C ILE A 227 -18.11 -81.29 11.95
N LEU A 228 -19.44 -81.42 11.88
CA LEU A 228 -20.33 -80.35 11.44
C LEU A 228 -20.30 -79.14 12.39
N GLN A 229 -20.17 -79.36 13.70
CA GLN A 229 -20.02 -78.27 14.68
C GLN A 229 -18.69 -77.54 14.46
N LYS A 230 -17.59 -78.27 14.23
CA LYS A 230 -16.29 -77.65 13.88
C LYS A 230 -16.32 -76.91 12.56
N GLU A 231 -17.00 -77.44 11.54
CA GLU A 231 -17.19 -76.75 10.26
C GLU A 231 -18.05 -75.50 10.43
N LEU A 232 -19.09 -75.56 11.27
CA LEU A 232 -19.92 -74.41 11.61
C LEU A 232 -19.13 -73.34 12.38
N ASP A 233 -18.32 -73.75 13.35
CA ASP A 233 -17.45 -72.86 14.12
C ASP A 233 -16.37 -72.22 13.22
N ASN A 234 -15.78 -73.00 12.30
CA ASN A 234 -14.83 -72.49 11.31
C ASN A 234 -15.49 -71.48 10.36
N LEU A 235 -16.69 -71.78 9.83
CA LEU A 235 -17.43 -70.87 8.95
C LEU A 235 -17.87 -69.60 9.71
N CYS A 236 -18.26 -69.71 10.97
CA CYS A 236 -18.53 -68.55 11.83
C CYS A 236 -17.26 -67.71 12.04
N GLY A 237 -16.10 -68.35 12.24
CA GLY A 237 -14.80 -67.68 12.32
C GLY A 237 -14.42 -66.96 11.02
N GLU A 238 -14.56 -67.61 9.87
CA GLU A 238 -14.31 -67.00 8.56
C GLU A 238 -15.27 -65.84 8.27
N LEU A 239 -16.53 -65.98 8.65
CA LEU A 239 -17.54 -64.92 8.51
C LEU A 239 -17.17 -63.72 9.40
N GLN A 240 -16.78 -63.97 10.65
CA GLN A 240 -16.34 -62.93 11.58
C GLN A 240 -15.08 -62.23 11.06
N ASP A 241 -14.08 -62.96 10.58
CA ASP A 241 -12.86 -62.41 9.98
C ASP A 241 -13.17 -61.58 8.73
N SER A 242 -14.12 -62.03 7.90
CA SER A 242 -14.59 -61.27 6.74
C SER A 242 -15.29 -59.99 7.17
N GLN A 243 -16.05 -60.03 8.26
CA GLN A 243 -16.76 -58.87 8.81
C GLN A 243 -15.76 -57.84 9.37
N ASP A 244 -14.79 -58.29 10.15
CA ASP A 244 -13.70 -57.45 10.67
C ASP A 244 -12.87 -56.82 9.55
N ARG A 245 -12.61 -57.55 8.46
CA ARG A 245 -11.94 -56.99 7.27
C ARG A 245 -12.79 -55.92 6.60
N ASN A 246 -14.10 -56.13 6.50
CA ASN A 246 -15.02 -55.17 5.90
C ASN A 246 -15.11 -53.89 6.74
N ASP A 247 -15.12 -54.03 8.07
CA ASP A 247 -15.11 -52.89 9.00
C ASP A 247 -13.80 -52.08 8.90
N ARG A 248 -12.65 -52.76 8.77
CA ARG A 248 -11.36 -52.09 8.52
C ARG A 248 -11.34 -51.35 7.17
N LEU A 249 -11.81 -51.99 6.10
CA LEU A 249 -11.94 -51.35 4.78
C LEU A 249 -12.86 -50.13 4.82
N MET A 250 -13.99 -50.23 5.53
CA MET A 250 -14.90 -49.10 5.71
C MET A 250 -14.25 -47.96 6.50
N HIS A 251 -13.45 -48.27 7.52
CA HIS A 251 -12.68 -47.28 8.25
C HIS A 251 -11.65 -46.58 7.35
N ASP A 252 -10.87 -47.33 6.58
CA ASP A 252 -9.86 -46.81 5.65
C ASP A 252 -10.49 -45.93 4.55
N ILE A 253 -11.63 -46.35 3.98
CA ILE A 253 -12.40 -45.54 3.02
C ILE A 253 -12.86 -44.23 3.66
N THR A 254 -13.22 -44.25 4.94
CA THR A 254 -13.67 -43.05 5.66
C THR A 254 -12.50 -42.08 5.90
N ILE A 255 -11.33 -42.60 6.26
CA ILE A 255 -10.10 -41.81 6.41
C ILE A 255 -9.71 -41.18 5.06
N GLN A 256 -9.65 -41.97 3.99
CA GLN A 256 -9.30 -41.47 2.66
C GLN A 256 -10.30 -40.41 2.15
N LYS A 257 -11.59 -40.55 2.46
CA LYS A 257 -12.59 -39.51 2.16
C LYS A 257 -12.31 -38.21 2.92
N LEU A 258 -11.90 -38.31 4.18
CA LEU A 258 -11.57 -37.14 4.99
C LEU A 258 -10.35 -36.41 4.42
N GLU A 259 -9.28 -37.15 4.14
CA GLU A 259 -8.02 -36.63 3.55
C GLU A 259 -8.27 -36.00 2.17
N ALA A 260 -9.06 -36.66 1.32
CA ALA A 260 -9.46 -36.09 0.03
C ALA A 260 -10.26 -34.80 0.19
N SER A 261 -11.15 -34.71 1.20
CA SER A 261 -11.91 -33.49 1.47
C SER A 261 -11.02 -32.34 1.95
N GLU A 262 -10.00 -32.64 2.78
CA GLU A 262 -9.02 -31.65 3.22
C GLU A 262 -8.15 -31.16 2.06
N HIS A 263 -7.73 -32.06 1.16
CA HIS A 263 -7.03 -31.69 -0.07
C HIS A 263 -7.87 -30.80 -1.00
N ILE A 264 -9.17 -31.09 -1.15
CA ILE A 264 -10.08 -30.25 -1.94
C ILE A 264 -10.24 -28.88 -1.28
N ASN A 265 -10.41 -28.82 0.04
CA ASN A 265 -10.56 -27.56 0.76
C ASN A 265 -9.29 -26.69 0.71
N THR A 266 -8.10 -27.29 0.85
CA THR A 266 -6.84 -26.57 0.71
C THR A 266 -6.63 -26.05 -0.70
N GLN A 267 -6.94 -26.83 -1.75
CA GLN A 267 -6.93 -26.33 -3.13
C GLN A 267 -7.95 -25.22 -3.37
N LYS A 268 -9.16 -25.33 -2.81
CA LYS A 268 -10.21 -24.31 -2.93
C LYS A 268 -9.76 -23.00 -2.29
N ASN A 269 -9.17 -23.05 -1.10
CA ASN A 269 -8.63 -21.87 -0.41
C ASN A 269 -7.47 -21.24 -1.20
N TYR A 270 -6.59 -22.07 -1.77
CA TYR A 270 -5.51 -21.59 -2.64
C TYR A 270 -6.05 -20.89 -3.90
N ALA A 271 -7.04 -21.48 -4.58
CA ALA A 271 -7.68 -20.90 -5.75
C ALA A 271 -8.40 -19.58 -5.43
N GLN A 272 -9.10 -19.51 -4.29
CA GLN A 272 -9.71 -18.26 -3.81
C GLN A 272 -8.67 -17.18 -3.50
N GLY A 273 -7.53 -17.57 -2.90
CA GLY A 273 -6.39 -16.68 -2.69
C GLY A 273 -5.84 -16.12 -4.01
N LEU A 274 -5.67 -16.99 -5.00
CA LEU A 274 -5.22 -16.61 -6.35
C LEU A 274 -6.22 -15.65 -7.02
N GLN A 275 -7.51 -15.96 -6.94
CA GLN A 275 -8.57 -15.11 -7.50
C GLN A 275 -8.60 -13.72 -6.84
N ALA A 276 -8.43 -13.64 -5.51
CA ALA A 276 -8.32 -12.38 -4.81
C ALA A 276 -7.08 -11.57 -5.21
N THR A 277 -5.97 -12.24 -5.55
CA THR A 277 -4.78 -11.55 -6.09
C THR A 277 -4.98 -11.06 -7.52
N CYS A 278 -5.66 -11.84 -8.38
CA CYS A 278 -5.99 -11.41 -9.75
C CYS A 278 -6.87 -10.16 -9.74
N LEU A 279 -7.92 -10.14 -8.91
CA LEU A 279 -8.79 -8.96 -8.77
C LEU A 279 -8.01 -7.72 -8.32
N LYS A 280 -7.08 -7.87 -7.37
CA LYS A 280 -6.20 -6.75 -6.95
C LYS A 280 -5.31 -6.24 -8.07
N LEU A 281 -4.78 -7.14 -8.90
CA LEU A 281 -3.95 -6.77 -10.04
C LEU A 281 -4.79 -6.09 -11.14
N GLU A 282 -6.03 -6.53 -11.36
CA GLU A 282 -6.98 -5.87 -12.25
C GLU A 282 -7.33 -4.46 -11.75
N ASP A 283 -7.60 -4.29 -10.46
CA ASP A 283 -7.84 -2.99 -9.84
C ASP A 283 -6.61 -2.06 -9.99
N GLN A 284 -5.40 -2.58 -9.77
CA GLN A 284 -4.15 -1.84 -9.97
C GLN A 284 -3.92 -1.44 -11.42
N LEU A 285 -4.22 -2.35 -12.37
CA LEU A 285 -4.12 -2.07 -13.80
C LEU A 285 -5.13 -1.00 -14.21
N HIS A 286 -6.35 -1.05 -13.68
CA HIS A 286 -7.36 -0.03 -13.93
C HIS A 286 -6.93 1.33 -13.38
N ALA A 287 -6.44 1.39 -12.14
CA ALA A 287 -5.92 2.63 -11.55
C ALA A 287 -4.75 3.22 -12.35
N ALA A 288 -3.82 2.37 -12.81
CA ALA A 288 -2.71 2.79 -13.67
C ALA A 288 -3.23 3.34 -15.02
N ASN A 289 -4.20 2.70 -15.64
CA ASN A 289 -4.79 3.18 -16.90
C ASN A 289 -5.51 4.52 -16.73
N THR A 290 -6.21 4.73 -15.62
CA THR A 290 -6.83 6.03 -15.30
C THR A 290 -5.76 7.11 -15.12
N LEU A 291 -4.67 6.82 -14.39
CA LEU A 291 -3.58 7.77 -14.22
C LEU A 291 -2.91 8.13 -15.55
N VAL A 292 -2.72 7.16 -16.45
CA VAL A 292 -2.20 7.43 -17.80
C VAL A 292 -3.14 8.34 -18.57
N ALA A 293 -4.46 8.13 -18.49
CA ALA A 293 -5.45 8.99 -19.13
C ALA A 293 -5.39 10.44 -18.60
N ASP A 294 -5.30 10.62 -17.27
CA ASP A 294 -5.19 11.93 -16.64
C ASP A 294 -3.90 12.65 -17.04
N LEU A 295 -2.76 11.93 -17.04
CA LEU A 295 -1.48 12.48 -17.49
C LEU A 295 -1.50 12.85 -18.97
N THR A 296 -2.17 12.07 -19.83
CA THR A 296 -2.35 12.46 -21.24
C THR A 296 -3.22 13.70 -21.39
N HIS A 297 -4.25 13.86 -20.57
CA HIS A 297 -5.09 15.05 -20.58
C HIS A 297 -4.32 16.31 -20.14
N GLU A 298 -3.55 16.23 -19.06
CA GLU A 298 -2.71 17.35 -18.60
C GLU A 298 -1.59 17.67 -19.61
N ARG A 299 -0.99 16.65 -20.25
CA ARG A 299 -0.06 16.87 -21.37
C ARG A 299 -0.71 17.65 -22.51
N ASP A 300 -1.93 17.30 -22.90
CA ASP A 300 -2.62 17.96 -24.01
C ASP A 300 -3.04 19.39 -23.64
N LYS A 301 -3.42 19.63 -22.38
CA LYS A 301 -3.68 20.97 -21.83
C LYS A 301 -2.43 21.85 -21.80
N LEU A 302 -1.28 21.29 -21.39
CA LEU A 302 0.01 22.00 -21.45
C LEU A 302 0.42 22.29 -22.89
N ARG A 303 0.18 21.36 -23.82
CA ARG A 303 0.43 21.57 -25.26
C ARG A 303 -0.45 22.70 -25.81
N ALA A 304 -1.73 22.74 -25.46
CA ALA A 304 -2.62 23.83 -25.86
C ALA A 304 -2.15 25.19 -25.32
N ARG A 305 -1.72 25.25 -24.05
CA ARG A 305 -1.15 26.47 -23.45
C ARG A 305 0.15 26.91 -24.11
N MET A 306 1.06 25.99 -24.45
CA MET A 306 2.25 26.33 -25.22
C MET A 306 1.87 26.92 -26.57
N GLN A 307 0.92 26.30 -27.28
CA GLN A 307 0.47 26.80 -28.58
C GLN A 307 -0.20 28.18 -28.48
N GLU A 308 -0.97 28.45 -27.42
CA GLU A 308 -1.49 29.78 -27.13
C GLU A 308 -0.38 30.82 -26.87
N LEU A 309 0.65 30.44 -26.11
CA LEU A 309 1.80 31.31 -25.85
C LEU A 309 2.62 31.58 -27.12
N GLU A 310 2.85 30.56 -27.94
CA GLU A 310 3.51 30.71 -29.25
C GLU A 310 2.71 31.64 -30.17
N ASN A 311 1.38 31.49 -30.21
CA ASN A 311 0.51 32.39 -30.97
C ASN A 311 0.58 33.83 -30.46
N ARG A 312 0.57 34.04 -29.14
CA ARG A 312 0.72 35.38 -28.54
C ARG A 312 2.08 35.98 -28.85
N PHE A 313 3.14 35.19 -28.72
CA PHE A 313 4.50 35.63 -29.05
C PHE A 313 4.63 36.02 -30.53
N SER A 314 4.01 35.23 -31.43
CA SER A 314 3.95 35.57 -32.86
C SER A 314 3.19 36.88 -33.09
N GLN A 315 2.04 37.09 -32.44
CA GLN A 315 1.27 38.32 -32.55
C GLN A 315 2.04 39.54 -32.03
N GLU A 316 2.74 39.39 -30.91
CA GLU A 316 3.53 40.47 -30.31
C GLU A 316 4.76 40.81 -31.18
N LYS A 317 5.37 39.80 -31.80
CA LYS A 317 6.43 39.97 -32.80
C LYS A 317 5.92 40.71 -34.04
N ASP A 318 4.74 40.36 -34.56
CA ASP A 318 4.13 41.04 -35.71
C ASP A 318 3.78 42.50 -35.39
N LEU A 319 3.30 42.79 -34.17
CA LEU A 319 3.05 44.16 -33.70
C LEU A 319 4.35 44.96 -33.60
N HIS A 320 5.39 44.41 -32.97
CA HIS A 320 6.70 45.05 -32.90
C HIS A 320 7.27 45.31 -34.29
N GLN A 321 7.11 44.37 -35.22
CA GLN A 321 7.59 44.55 -36.59
C GLN A 321 6.84 45.66 -37.33
N LYS A 322 5.52 45.80 -37.12
CA LYS A 322 4.74 46.93 -37.64
C LYS A 322 5.20 48.26 -37.05
N ASP A 323 5.48 48.32 -35.74
CA ASP A 323 5.96 49.52 -35.07
C ASP A 323 7.34 49.94 -35.57
N VAL A 324 8.25 48.97 -35.76
CA VAL A 324 9.57 49.20 -36.37
C VAL A 324 9.40 49.78 -37.78
N CYS A 325 8.58 49.17 -38.64
CA CYS A 325 8.33 49.70 -39.98
C CYS A 325 7.70 51.11 -39.95
N ALA A 326 6.82 51.39 -38.98
CA ALA A 326 6.22 52.72 -38.83
C ALA A 326 7.26 53.78 -38.41
N LEU A 327 8.19 53.41 -37.52
CA LEU A 327 9.30 54.27 -37.11
C LEU A 327 10.29 54.48 -38.25
N GLU A 328 10.64 53.44 -39.01
CA GLU A 328 11.51 53.54 -40.20
C GLU A 328 10.91 54.48 -41.25
N ASN A 329 9.61 54.36 -41.54
CA ASN A 329 8.91 55.28 -42.44
C ASN A 329 8.95 56.73 -41.93
N ARG A 330 8.80 56.92 -40.61
CA ARG A 330 8.84 58.25 -39.99
C ARG A 330 10.24 58.86 -40.01
N ILE A 331 11.28 58.05 -39.83
CA ILE A 331 12.68 58.46 -40.00
C ILE A 331 12.91 58.89 -41.46
N ALA A 332 12.50 58.08 -42.44
CA ALA A 332 12.64 58.42 -43.86
C ALA A 332 11.94 59.74 -44.23
N VAL A 333 10.75 60.01 -43.68
CA VAL A 333 10.05 61.29 -43.87
C VAL A 333 10.80 62.46 -43.23
N LEU A 334 11.39 62.28 -42.05
CA LEU A 334 12.17 63.31 -41.38
C LEU A 334 13.48 63.59 -42.13
N ASP A 335 14.18 62.56 -42.60
CA ASP A 335 15.38 62.69 -43.42
C ASP A 335 15.09 63.46 -44.71
N GLY A 336 13.96 63.16 -45.37
CA GLY A 336 13.50 63.92 -46.54
C GLY A 336 13.23 65.41 -46.24
N LYS A 337 12.70 65.73 -45.05
CA LYS A 337 12.48 67.12 -44.61
C LYS A 337 13.79 67.84 -44.29
N VAL A 338 14.75 67.16 -43.66
CA VAL A 338 16.09 67.69 -43.39
C VAL A 338 16.79 68.01 -44.71
N ALA A 339 16.80 67.09 -45.67
CA ALA A 339 17.38 67.31 -46.98
C ALA A 339 16.74 68.48 -47.76
N LEU A 340 15.42 68.69 -47.59
CA LEU A 340 14.73 69.85 -48.17
C LEU A 340 15.19 71.16 -47.50
N LYS A 341 15.29 71.17 -46.17
CA LYS A 341 15.73 72.35 -45.41
C LYS A 341 17.20 72.70 -45.65
N GLU A 342 18.06 71.72 -45.84
CA GLU A 342 19.45 71.94 -46.25
C GLU A 342 19.53 72.60 -47.64
N ARG A 343 18.64 72.22 -48.57
CA ARG A 343 18.56 72.83 -49.90
C ARG A 343 18.06 74.28 -49.84
N GLU A 344 17.01 74.53 -49.05
CA GLU A 344 16.49 75.90 -48.82
C GLU A 344 17.53 76.80 -48.16
N LEU A 345 18.31 76.28 -47.20
CA LEU A 345 19.39 77.02 -46.55
C LEU A 345 20.51 77.38 -47.54
N LYS A 346 20.83 76.46 -48.45
CA LYS A 346 21.84 76.66 -49.50
C LYS A 346 21.41 77.73 -50.49
N GLU A 347 20.14 77.70 -50.94
CA GLU A 347 19.56 78.73 -51.81
C GLU A 347 19.49 80.11 -51.14
N ALA A 348 19.18 80.17 -49.84
CA ALA A 348 19.19 81.42 -49.08
C ALA A 348 20.61 82.00 -48.92
N LEU A 349 21.61 81.14 -48.71
CA LEU A 349 23.02 81.53 -48.66
C LEU A 349 23.53 82.05 -50.00
N ASP A 350 23.07 81.47 -51.11
CA ASP A 350 23.46 81.94 -52.45
C ASP A 350 22.80 83.29 -52.79
N LYS A 351 21.53 83.51 -52.38
CA LYS A 351 20.87 84.82 -52.47
C LYS A 351 21.57 85.90 -51.65
N PHE A 352 22.01 85.59 -50.43
CA PHE A 352 22.78 86.52 -49.59
C PHE A 352 24.13 86.89 -50.20
N LYS A 353 24.78 85.96 -50.93
CA LYS A 353 26.02 86.23 -51.68
C LYS A 353 25.79 87.06 -52.95
N GLU A 354 24.59 87.04 -53.52
CA GLU A 354 24.17 87.89 -54.65
C GLU A 354 23.86 89.32 -54.16
N GLU A 355 23.16 89.48 -53.03
CA GLU A 355 22.81 90.78 -52.45
C GLU A 355 24.04 91.54 -51.93
N ARG A 356 25.01 90.83 -51.33
CA ARG A 356 26.29 91.42 -50.89
C ARG A 356 27.17 91.88 -52.05
N ARG A 357 27.02 91.28 -53.24
CA ARG A 357 27.65 91.75 -54.49
C ARG A 357 26.96 93.00 -55.08
N SER A 358 25.69 93.26 -54.74
CA SER A 358 24.95 94.44 -55.21
C SER A 358 25.10 95.69 -54.33
N LEU A 359 25.60 95.52 -53.10
CA LEU A 359 25.79 96.61 -52.12
C LEU A 359 27.21 97.23 -52.13
N GLU A 360 28.13 96.70 -52.95
CA GLU A 360 29.47 97.26 -53.17
C GLU A 360 29.55 98.27 -54.35
N GLU A 361 28.43 98.53 -55.05
CA GLU A 361 28.31 99.57 -56.08
C GLU A 361 27.27 100.62 -55.69
N GLY A 362 27.71 101.80 -55.23
CA GLY A 362 26.78 102.92 -55.05
C GLY A 362 27.22 104.01 -54.08
N GLY A 363 28.37 104.62 -54.30
CA GLY A 363 28.72 105.90 -53.69
C GLY A 363 28.04 107.07 -54.41
N THR A 364 27.29 107.91 -53.68
CA THR A 364 27.24 109.40 -53.75
C THR A 364 25.89 109.96 -53.26
N ALA A 365 25.82 110.39 -51.98
CA ALA A 365 24.82 111.38 -51.53
C ALA A 365 25.20 112.02 -50.18
N LEU A 366 26.46 112.41 -49.97
CA LEU A 366 26.97 112.89 -48.67
C LEU A 366 27.02 114.42 -48.50
N ALA A 367 26.42 115.22 -49.40
CA ALA A 367 26.53 116.70 -49.33
C ALA A 367 25.23 117.44 -48.93
N ASN A 368 24.07 116.77 -48.92
CA ASN A 368 22.78 117.41 -48.59
C ASN A 368 22.19 116.98 -47.23
N ALA A 369 22.82 116.05 -46.51
CA ALA A 369 22.33 115.51 -45.22
C ALA A 369 22.63 116.42 -44.01
N HIS A 370 23.68 117.24 -44.07
CA HIS A 370 24.17 117.99 -42.91
C HIS A 370 23.31 119.20 -42.48
N ARG A 371 22.30 119.61 -43.25
CA ARG A 371 21.33 120.65 -42.84
C ARG A 371 19.96 120.10 -42.42
N ALA A 372 19.68 118.81 -42.68
CA ALA A 372 18.48 118.11 -42.20
C ALA A 372 18.69 117.41 -40.84
N MET A 373 19.95 117.18 -40.42
CA MET A 373 20.26 116.50 -39.16
C MET A 373 19.80 117.28 -37.91
N ALA A 374 19.91 118.61 -37.87
CA ALA A 374 19.56 119.38 -36.67
C ALA A 374 18.05 119.39 -36.30
N GLN A 375 17.15 119.18 -37.27
CA GLN A 375 15.71 118.97 -37.00
C GLN A 375 15.37 117.50 -36.77
N LYS A 376 16.22 116.57 -37.24
CA LYS A 376 16.12 115.15 -36.97
C LYS A 376 16.64 114.78 -35.59
N ASP A 377 17.59 115.52 -35.02
CA ASP A 377 18.13 115.26 -33.67
C ASP A 377 17.05 115.41 -32.57
N GLU A 378 16.12 116.36 -32.72
CA GLU A 378 14.96 116.48 -31.80
C GLU A 378 13.95 115.33 -31.99
N GLN A 379 13.72 114.89 -33.23
CA GLN A 379 12.89 113.71 -33.53
C GLN A 379 13.56 112.41 -33.07
N VAL A 380 14.89 112.33 -33.14
CA VAL A 380 15.70 111.21 -32.68
C VAL A 380 15.63 111.14 -31.17
N HIS A 381 15.70 112.24 -30.42
CA HIS A 381 15.53 112.19 -28.97
C HIS A 381 14.12 111.79 -28.52
N VAL A 382 13.07 112.18 -29.25
CA VAL A 382 11.71 111.69 -29.01
C VAL A 382 11.60 110.21 -29.36
N LEU A 383 12.16 109.79 -30.50
CA LEU A 383 12.18 108.40 -30.93
C LEU A 383 13.00 107.51 -30.00
N GLU A 384 14.13 107.98 -29.48
CA GLU A 384 14.97 107.30 -28.48
C GLU A 384 14.26 107.14 -27.14
N ARG A 385 13.43 108.11 -26.74
CA ARG A 385 12.55 107.97 -25.56
C ARG A 385 11.48 106.91 -25.83
N THR A 386 10.78 106.96 -26.96
CA THR A 386 9.81 105.91 -27.30
C THR A 386 10.45 104.55 -27.53
N ILE A 387 11.67 104.46 -28.06
CA ILE A 387 12.39 103.20 -28.23
C ILE A 387 12.79 102.66 -26.86
N ARG A 388 13.22 103.51 -25.92
CA ARG A 388 13.48 103.09 -24.54
C ARG A 388 12.21 102.61 -23.83
N ASP A 389 11.10 103.31 -24.01
CA ASP A 389 9.81 102.92 -23.44
C ASP A 389 9.26 101.63 -24.08
N LEU A 390 9.40 101.48 -25.40
CA LEU A 390 9.07 100.25 -26.13
C LEU A 390 10.00 99.10 -25.76
N HIS A 391 11.29 99.37 -25.50
CA HIS A 391 12.23 98.36 -25.07
C HIS A 391 11.95 97.92 -23.64
N SER A 392 11.60 98.85 -22.75
CA SER A 392 11.16 98.56 -21.38
C SER A 392 9.86 97.75 -21.37
N THR A 393 8.87 98.13 -22.17
CA THR A 393 7.61 97.37 -22.31
C THR A 393 7.83 96.01 -22.96
N MET A 394 8.69 95.88 -23.98
CA MET A 394 9.08 94.58 -24.54
C MET A 394 9.81 93.70 -23.52
N GLN A 395 10.70 94.26 -22.70
CA GLN A 395 11.34 93.51 -21.61
C GLN A 395 10.32 93.07 -20.56
N GLY A 396 9.35 93.92 -20.23
CA GLY A 396 8.21 93.57 -19.38
C GLY A 396 7.40 92.41 -19.94
N LEU A 397 7.00 92.49 -21.21
CA LEU A 397 6.25 91.43 -21.88
C LEU A 397 7.06 90.12 -22.03
N ARG A 398 8.38 90.20 -22.22
CA ARG A 398 9.27 89.02 -22.23
C ARG A 398 9.36 88.39 -20.84
N ALA A 399 9.46 89.20 -19.79
CA ALA A 399 9.46 88.71 -18.42
C ALA A 399 8.11 88.08 -18.06
N GLU A 400 6.99 88.66 -18.47
CA GLU A 400 5.65 88.08 -18.29
C GLU A 400 5.47 86.79 -19.09
N ARG A 401 5.94 86.74 -20.34
CA ARG A 401 5.95 85.52 -21.15
C ARG A 401 6.80 84.43 -20.51
N GLN A 402 7.96 84.78 -19.97
CA GLN A 402 8.82 83.82 -19.30
C GLN A 402 8.15 83.26 -18.04
N LYS A 403 7.50 84.13 -17.24
CA LYS A 403 6.70 83.69 -16.09
C LYS A 403 5.54 82.77 -16.49
N THR A 404 4.86 83.04 -17.60
CA THR A 404 3.77 82.15 -18.07
C THR A 404 4.30 80.83 -18.62
N ILE A 405 5.45 80.81 -19.29
CA ILE A 405 6.14 79.59 -19.70
C ILE A 405 6.54 78.76 -18.48
N GLU A 406 7.16 79.37 -17.47
CA GLU A 406 7.54 78.69 -16.23
C GLU A 406 6.32 78.16 -15.47
N ALA A 407 5.23 78.92 -15.43
CA ALA A 407 3.96 78.47 -14.86
C ALA A 407 3.36 77.28 -15.64
N HIS A 408 3.40 77.31 -16.98
CA HIS A 408 2.93 76.21 -17.81
C HIS A 408 3.82 74.97 -17.69
N GLN A 409 5.15 75.11 -17.67
CA GLN A 409 6.09 74.02 -17.46
C GLN A 409 5.91 73.39 -16.08
N SER A 410 5.72 74.22 -15.05
CA SER A 410 5.43 73.75 -13.68
C SER A 410 4.11 72.97 -13.63
N ARG A 411 3.07 73.45 -14.31
CA ARG A 411 1.77 72.76 -14.40
C ARG A 411 1.86 71.45 -15.18
N ILE A 412 2.62 71.41 -16.28
CA ILE A 412 2.86 70.19 -17.04
C ILE A 412 3.57 69.17 -16.17
N LYS A 413 4.61 69.58 -15.44
CA LYS A 413 5.33 68.71 -14.51
C LYS A 413 4.42 68.17 -13.40
N GLN A 414 3.60 69.03 -12.79
CA GLN A 414 2.61 68.59 -11.79
C GLN A 414 1.62 67.56 -12.34
N LEU A 415 1.16 67.73 -13.58
CA LEU A 415 0.28 66.75 -14.22
C LEU A 415 1.01 65.44 -14.53
N GLN A 416 2.25 65.49 -15.01
CA GLN A 416 3.07 64.30 -15.25
C GLN A 416 3.34 63.53 -13.95
N ASP A 417 3.72 64.23 -12.88
CA ASP A 417 3.95 63.65 -11.56
C ASP A 417 2.66 63.02 -11.02
N LYS A 418 1.52 63.70 -11.18
CA LYS A 418 0.21 63.16 -10.79
C LYS A 418 -0.17 61.91 -11.59
N PHE A 419 0.00 61.91 -12.91
CA PHE A 419 -0.27 60.72 -13.72
C PHE A 419 0.64 59.54 -13.36
N LEU A 420 1.92 59.79 -13.08
CA LEU A 420 2.84 58.75 -12.62
C LEU A 420 2.43 58.19 -11.26
N GLU A 421 1.95 59.03 -10.34
CA GLU A 421 1.47 58.59 -9.04
C GLU A 421 0.16 57.80 -9.17
N ASP A 422 -0.79 58.26 -9.99
CA ASP A 422 -2.05 57.55 -10.29
C ASP A 422 -1.77 56.17 -10.91
N ILE A 423 -0.78 56.06 -11.82
CA ILE A 423 -0.36 54.76 -12.40
C ILE A 423 0.26 53.84 -11.34
N LYS A 424 1.10 54.37 -10.44
CA LYS A 424 1.69 53.58 -9.34
C LYS A 424 0.63 53.10 -8.35
N GLU A 425 -0.36 53.93 -8.05
CA GLU A 425 -1.46 53.60 -7.14
C GLU A 425 -2.42 52.57 -7.75
N ALA A 426 -2.75 52.72 -9.04
CA ALA A 426 -3.49 51.71 -9.80
C ALA A 426 -2.75 50.36 -9.86
N GLY A 427 -1.43 50.39 -10.10
CA GLY A 427 -0.60 49.18 -10.09
C GLY A 427 -0.53 48.49 -8.73
N ARG A 428 -0.41 49.25 -7.63
CA ARG A 428 -0.43 48.72 -6.27
C ARG A 428 -1.78 48.11 -5.90
N THR A 429 -2.88 48.82 -6.18
CA THR A 429 -4.23 48.32 -5.86
C THR A 429 -4.61 47.07 -6.66
N GLU A 430 -4.19 46.95 -7.92
CA GLU A 430 -4.36 45.70 -8.68
C GLU A 430 -3.48 44.56 -8.13
N ALA A 431 -2.24 44.84 -7.76
CA ALA A 431 -1.35 43.85 -7.16
C ALA A 431 -1.89 43.33 -5.83
N ASP A 432 -2.37 44.23 -4.95
CA ASP A 432 -2.97 43.88 -3.66
C ASP A 432 -4.27 43.08 -3.84
N LYS A 433 -5.10 43.42 -4.84
CA LYS A 433 -6.29 42.64 -5.19
C LYS A 433 -5.93 41.23 -5.66
N ARG A 434 -4.95 41.11 -6.57
CA ARG A 434 -4.46 39.80 -7.04
C ARG A 434 -3.87 38.98 -5.89
N GLU A 435 -3.11 39.61 -5.00
CA GLU A 435 -2.57 38.93 -3.81
C GLU A 435 -3.68 38.47 -2.87
N ALA A 436 -4.69 39.32 -2.61
CA ALA A 436 -5.83 38.97 -1.78
C ALA A 436 -6.68 37.85 -2.39
N ASP A 437 -6.86 37.85 -3.71
CA ASP A 437 -7.55 36.77 -4.44
C ASP A 437 -6.75 35.46 -4.36
N VAL A 438 -5.44 35.49 -4.58
CA VAL A 438 -4.55 34.31 -4.45
C VAL A 438 -4.54 33.77 -3.02
N ARG A 439 -4.52 34.65 -2.01
CA ARG A 439 -4.63 34.23 -0.60
C ARG A 439 -5.99 33.58 -0.32
N ARG A 440 -7.08 34.12 -0.86
CA ARG A 440 -8.42 33.54 -0.74
C ARG A 440 -8.51 32.16 -1.40
N THR A 441 -7.99 32.00 -2.63
CA THR A 441 -7.98 30.68 -3.29
C THR A 441 -7.14 29.68 -2.51
N LEU A 442 -5.95 30.07 -2.03
CA LEU A 442 -5.10 29.23 -1.19
C LEU A 442 -5.78 28.79 0.11
N THR A 443 -6.55 29.68 0.75
CA THR A 443 -7.30 29.31 1.96
C THR A 443 -8.42 28.32 1.66
N VAL A 444 -9.15 28.50 0.56
CA VAL A 444 -10.20 27.57 0.13
C VAL A 444 -9.58 26.22 -0.22
N ASP A 445 -8.52 26.18 -1.03
CA ASP A 445 -7.82 24.96 -1.41
C ASP A 445 -7.29 24.20 -0.18
N LYS A 446 -6.77 24.92 0.82
CA LYS A 446 -6.32 24.35 2.10
C LYS A 446 -7.47 23.73 2.87
N GLU A 447 -8.61 24.41 2.97
CA GLU A 447 -9.79 23.90 3.67
C GLU A 447 -10.40 22.69 2.96
N GLU A 448 -10.45 22.71 1.63
CA GLU A 448 -10.90 21.58 0.81
C GLU A 448 -9.98 20.37 0.94
N ALA A 449 -8.66 20.57 0.89
CA ALA A 449 -7.68 19.51 1.12
C ALA A 449 -7.81 18.89 2.52
N LEU A 450 -8.03 19.72 3.56
CA LEU A 450 -8.27 19.23 4.93
C LEU A 450 -9.58 18.47 5.06
N ARG A 451 -10.65 18.93 4.39
CA ARG A 451 -11.94 18.24 4.37
C ARG A 451 -11.81 16.87 3.69
N HIS A 452 -11.16 16.83 2.53
CA HIS A 452 -10.89 15.59 1.80
C HIS A 452 -10.07 14.61 2.64
N LEU A 453 -9.02 15.09 3.33
CA LEU A 453 -8.21 14.25 4.20
C LEU A 453 -9.03 13.62 5.34
N ARG A 454 -9.93 14.41 5.97
CA ARG A 454 -10.84 13.91 7.02
C ARG A 454 -11.80 12.86 6.48
N GLU A 455 -12.38 13.08 5.30
CA GLU A 455 -13.28 12.14 4.65
C GLU A 455 -12.56 10.83 4.29
N THR A 456 -11.38 10.92 3.68
CA THR A 456 -10.56 9.74 3.35
C THR A 456 -10.24 8.93 4.59
N LEU A 457 -9.74 9.57 5.66
CA LEU A 457 -9.41 8.89 6.91
C LEU A 457 -10.64 8.23 7.56
N ASN A 458 -11.80 8.88 7.48
CA ASN A 458 -13.04 8.31 7.99
C ASN A 458 -13.50 7.09 7.16
N THR A 459 -13.36 7.14 5.83
CA THR A 459 -13.64 5.98 4.96
C THR A 459 -12.69 4.82 5.23
N GLU A 460 -11.40 5.06 5.41
CA GLU A 460 -10.41 4.02 5.75
C GLU A 460 -10.71 3.40 7.11
N MET A 461 -11.05 4.21 8.12
CA MET A 461 -11.50 3.71 9.42
C MET A 461 -12.74 2.82 9.31
N ASN A 462 -13.72 3.18 8.48
CA ASN A 462 -14.91 2.36 8.28
C ASN A 462 -14.58 1.05 7.55
N VAL A 463 -13.74 1.07 6.51
CA VAL A 463 -13.29 -0.16 5.84
C VAL A 463 -12.52 -1.08 6.79
N ALA A 464 -11.66 -0.51 7.64
CA ALA A 464 -10.94 -1.27 8.66
C ALA A 464 -11.91 -1.87 9.70
N ARG A 465 -12.91 -1.11 10.14
CA ARG A 465 -13.97 -1.58 11.04
C ARG A 465 -14.76 -2.73 10.41
N ASP A 466 -15.20 -2.59 9.17
CA ASP A 466 -15.93 -3.64 8.44
C ASP A 466 -15.09 -4.90 8.25
N ARG A 467 -13.79 -4.75 7.96
CA ARG A 467 -12.86 -5.88 7.85
C ARG A 467 -12.71 -6.62 9.16
N LEU A 468 -12.53 -5.90 10.28
CA LEU A 468 -12.46 -6.49 11.61
C LEU A 468 -13.79 -7.17 11.98
N GLN A 469 -14.92 -6.56 11.63
CA GLN A 469 -16.24 -7.13 11.86
C GLN A 469 -16.42 -8.46 11.10
N ARG A 470 -16.05 -8.50 9.81
CA ARG A 470 -16.05 -9.75 9.03
C ARG A 470 -15.14 -10.83 9.63
N GLN A 471 -13.99 -10.45 10.18
CA GLN A 471 -13.11 -11.40 10.86
C GLN A 471 -13.73 -11.94 12.14
N ILE A 472 -14.39 -11.08 12.94
CA ILE A 472 -15.12 -11.49 14.13
C ILE A 472 -16.25 -12.46 13.76
N ASP A 473 -17.02 -12.16 12.71
CA ASP A 473 -18.13 -13.01 12.28
C ASP A 473 -17.64 -14.35 11.71
N ALA A 474 -16.53 -14.36 10.97
CA ALA A 474 -15.90 -15.60 10.51
C ALA A 474 -15.39 -16.47 11.68
N LEU A 475 -14.80 -15.86 12.70
CA LEU A 475 -14.35 -16.56 13.91
C LEU A 475 -15.54 -17.10 14.73
N ARG A 476 -16.65 -16.38 14.78
CA ARG A 476 -17.90 -16.86 15.40
C ARG A 476 -18.45 -18.08 14.66
N LEU A 477 -18.55 -18.02 13.33
CA LEU A 477 -18.98 -19.17 12.53
C LEU A 477 -18.06 -20.38 12.71
N ALA A 478 -16.75 -20.18 12.69
CA ALA A 478 -15.78 -21.25 12.90
C ALA A 478 -15.89 -21.87 14.31
N LYS A 479 -16.18 -21.05 15.33
CA LYS A 479 -16.47 -21.51 16.68
C LYS A 479 -17.75 -22.35 16.70
N ASP A 480 -18.84 -21.87 16.12
CA ASP A 480 -20.12 -22.59 16.10
C ASP A 480 -20.00 -23.93 15.35
N GLU A 481 -19.22 -23.99 14.27
CA GLU A 481 -18.90 -25.24 13.57
C GLU A 481 -18.03 -26.19 14.42
N ALA A 482 -17.10 -25.67 15.21
CA ALA A 482 -16.30 -26.46 16.13
C ALA A 482 -17.16 -27.01 17.27
N ASP A 483 -18.04 -26.19 17.84
CA ASP A 483 -18.98 -26.58 18.89
C ASP A 483 -19.96 -27.65 18.37
N LEU A 484 -20.47 -27.51 17.14
CA LEU A 484 -21.33 -28.52 16.51
C LEU A 484 -20.58 -29.84 16.25
N ARG A 485 -19.30 -29.78 15.85
CA ARG A 485 -18.46 -30.98 15.70
C ARG A 485 -18.18 -31.65 17.03
N ALA A 486 -17.87 -30.88 18.07
CA ALA A 486 -17.67 -31.39 19.42
C ALA A 486 -18.96 -32.05 19.95
N ALA A 487 -20.12 -31.42 19.77
CA ALA A 487 -21.41 -32.00 20.13
C ALA A 487 -21.65 -33.34 19.43
N ARG A 488 -21.39 -33.44 18.11
CA ARG A 488 -21.51 -34.71 17.37
C ARG A 488 -20.54 -35.80 17.86
N GLN A 489 -19.33 -35.42 18.26
CA GLN A 489 -18.37 -36.36 18.83
C GLN A 489 -18.83 -36.87 20.20
N VAL A 490 -19.39 -35.99 21.04
CA VAL A 490 -19.98 -36.35 22.33
C VAL A 490 -21.14 -37.31 22.12
N THR A 491 -22.10 -36.99 21.25
CA THR A 491 -23.25 -37.89 21.00
C THR A 491 -22.80 -39.25 20.45
N HIS A 492 -21.82 -39.28 19.53
CA HIS A 492 -21.28 -40.53 19.03
C HIS A 492 -20.55 -41.33 20.12
N ALA A 493 -19.84 -40.66 21.03
CA ALA A 493 -19.21 -41.32 22.18
C ALA A 493 -20.26 -41.87 23.15
N GLU A 494 -21.33 -41.13 23.44
CA GLU A 494 -22.47 -41.55 24.26
C GLU A 494 -23.14 -42.79 23.65
N GLU A 495 -23.49 -42.77 22.37
CA GLU A 495 -24.07 -43.93 21.68
C GLU A 495 -23.14 -45.16 21.73
N ASN A 496 -21.83 -44.97 21.57
CA ASN A 496 -20.86 -46.06 21.67
C ASN A 496 -20.79 -46.64 23.09
N TRP A 497 -20.86 -45.78 24.11
CA TRP A 497 -20.91 -46.21 25.51
C TRP A 497 -22.22 -46.93 25.82
N GLU A 498 -23.35 -46.47 25.32
CA GLU A 498 -24.64 -47.15 25.44
C GLU A 498 -24.61 -48.54 24.79
N ARG A 499 -24.04 -48.66 23.59
CA ARG A 499 -23.87 -49.97 22.93
C ARG A 499 -22.97 -50.91 23.75
N LYS A 500 -21.83 -50.42 24.25
CA LYS A 500 -20.94 -51.22 25.12
C LYS A 500 -21.62 -51.63 26.42
N TYR A 501 -22.36 -50.71 27.03
CA TYR A 501 -23.13 -50.97 28.24
C TYR A 501 -24.22 -52.02 27.99
N ALA A 502 -24.95 -51.94 26.86
CA ALA A 502 -25.95 -52.93 26.48
C ALA A 502 -25.33 -54.33 26.32
N VAL A 503 -24.18 -54.44 25.65
CA VAL A 503 -23.44 -55.71 25.50
C VAL A 503 -22.99 -56.25 26.86
N LEU A 504 -22.40 -55.41 27.71
CA LEU A 504 -21.99 -55.81 29.06
C LEU A 504 -23.19 -56.25 29.91
N ASN A 505 -24.31 -55.55 29.80
CA ASN A 505 -25.55 -55.88 30.52
C ASN A 505 -26.12 -57.22 30.02
N GLU A 506 -26.07 -57.49 28.71
CA GLU A 506 -26.46 -58.78 28.16
C GLU A 506 -25.54 -59.91 28.65
N GLN A 507 -24.22 -59.69 28.67
CA GLN A 507 -23.25 -60.65 29.24
C GLN A 507 -23.49 -60.89 30.73
N PHE A 508 -23.77 -59.84 31.49
CA PHE A 508 -24.10 -59.94 32.91
C PHE A 508 -25.38 -60.76 33.13
N ASN A 509 -26.44 -60.51 32.35
CA ASN A 509 -27.68 -61.27 32.42
C ASN A 509 -27.46 -62.75 32.04
N LYS A 510 -26.62 -63.04 31.02
CA LYS A 510 -26.23 -64.40 30.66
C LYS A 510 -25.50 -65.10 31.82
N LEU A 511 -24.50 -64.44 32.43
CA LEU A 511 -23.79 -64.96 33.59
C LEU A 511 -24.72 -65.17 34.78
N GLN A 512 -25.65 -64.25 35.03
CA GLN A 512 -26.64 -64.38 36.10
C GLN A 512 -27.56 -65.57 35.87
N SER A 513 -28.01 -65.80 34.63
CA SER A 513 -28.82 -66.97 34.26
C SER A 513 -28.05 -68.28 34.36
N SER A 514 -26.78 -68.30 33.95
CA SER A 514 -25.88 -69.46 34.09
C SER A 514 -25.66 -69.78 35.55
N ASN A 515 -25.30 -68.78 36.36
CA ASN A 515 -25.14 -68.95 37.80
C ASN A 515 -26.44 -69.44 38.45
N ALA A 516 -27.61 -68.92 38.07
CA ALA A 516 -28.88 -69.40 38.58
C ALA A 516 -29.14 -70.87 38.23
N ALA A 517 -28.79 -71.29 37.00
CA ALA A 517 -28.88 -72.69 36.57
C ALA A 517 -27.89 -73.59 37.32
N ASP A 518 -26.65 -73.13 37.51
CA ASP A 518 -25.62 -73.83 38.28
C ASP A 518 -26.03 -73.96 39.75
N PHE A 519 -26.55 -72.89 40.36
CA PHE A 519 -27.10 -72.92 41.71
C PHE A 519 -28.27 -73.91 41.83
N ALA A 520 -29.19 -73.93 40.86
CA ALA A 520 -30.28 -74.90 40.84
C ALA A 520 -29.76 -76.34 40.70
N HIS A 521 -28.76 -76.57 39.86
CA HIS A 521 -28.10 -77.87 39.71
C HIS A 521 -27.39 -78.31 41.00
N TYR A 522 -26.63 -77.41 41.65
CA TYR A 522 -26.00 -77.70 42.93
C TYR A 522 -27.01 -77.96 44.04
N GLN A 523 -28.11 -77.20 44.11
CA GLN A 523 -29.19 -77.46 45.06
C GLN A 523 -29.85 -78.82 44.80
N ALA A 524 -30.12 -79.18 43.54
CA ALA A 524 -30.67 -80.48 43.19
C ALA A 524 -29.71 -81.62 43.57
N ARG A 525 -28.40 -81.44 43.37
CA ARG A 525 -27.38 -82.40 43.76
C ARG A 525 -27.23 -82.53 45.27
N ILE A 526 -27.34 -81.42 46.01
CA ILE A 526 -27.37 -81.44 47.48
C ILE A 526 -28.60 -82.22 47.95
N ARG A 527 -29.80 -81.95 47.42
CA ARG A 527 -31.01 -82.72 47.77
C ARG A 527 -30.87 -84.20 47.45
N ALA A 528 -30.29 -84.56 46.30
CA ALA A 528 -30.06 -85.96 45.95
C ALA A 528 -29.05 -86.65 46.88
N LEU A 529 -27.99 -85.93 47.31
CA LEU A 529 -27.03 -86.44 48.30
C LEU A 529 -27.65 -86.55 49.69
N GLU A 530 -28.49 -85.59 50.10
CA GLU A 530 -29.26 -85.64 51.34
C GLU A 530 -30.26 -86.80 51.33
N GLU A 531 -30.92 -87.07 50.20
CA GLU A 531 -31.81 -88.21 50.01
C GLU A 531 -31.04 -89.55 50.02
N GLN A 532 -29.86 -89.61 49.40
CA GLN A 532 -28.96 -90.76 49.51
C GLN A 532 -28.46 -90.99 50.94
N LEU A 533 -28.17 -89.92 51.68
CA LEU A 533 -27.81 -89.96 53.10
C LEU A 533 -28.99 -90.39 53.99
N ALA A 534 -30.20 -89.93 53.71
CA ALA A 534 -31.41 -90.39 54.39
C ALA A 534 -31.70 -91.87 54.12
N LEU A 535 -31.47 -92.35 52.89
CA LEU A 535 -31.61 -93.75 52.48
C LEU A 535 -30.50 -94.65 53.06
N THR A 536 -29.29 -94.15 53.25
CA THR A 536 -28.19 -94.89 53.90
C THR A 536 -28.23 -94.81 55.43
N SER A 537 -28.82 -93.75 56.00
CA SER A 537 -29.08 -93.62 57.45
C SER A 537 -30.24 -94.50 57.94
N ALA A 538 -31.04 -95.07 57.03
CA ALA A 538 -32.11 -96.00 57.36
C ALA A 538 -31.67 -97.48 57.37
N ARG A 539 -30.36 -97.75 57.61
CA ARG A 539 -29.84 -99.12 57.80
C ARG A 539 -29.09 -99.21 59.15
N PRO A 540 -29.64 -99.90 60.17
CA PRO A 540 -28.92 -100.09 61.42
C PRO A 540 -27.85 -101.16 61.22
N SER A 541 -26.63 -100.72 60.95
CA SER A 541 -25.43 -101.57 60.98
C SER A 541 -24.51 -101.08 62.08
N SER A 542 -24.83 -101.54 63.28
CA SER A 542 -23.94 -101.59 64.43
C SER A 542 -22.65 -102.33 64.06
N GLN A 543 -21.52 -101.65 63.98
CA GLN A 543 -20.22 -102.23 64.30
C GLN A 543 -19.18 -101.14 64.58
N PRO A 544 -18.70 -101.03 65.84
CA PRO A 544 -17.57 -100.19 66.19
C PRO A 544 -16.28 -100.96 65.94
N CYS A 545 -15.44 -100.46 65.04
CA CYS A 545 -14.04 -100.91 64.94
C CYS A 545 -13.21 -99.74 64.38
N THR A 546 -12.68 -98.92 65.27
CA THR A 546 -11.55 -98.04 64.93
C THR A 546 -10.35 -98.57 65.68
N ASP A 547 -9.52 -99.27 64.92
CA ASP A 547 -8.20 -99.77 65.31
C ASP A 547 -7.32 -98.56 65.71
N PRO A 548 -6.74 -98.51 66.92
CA PRO A 548 -5.97 -97.35 67.41
C PRO A 548 -4.71 -97.04 66.60
N LYS A 549 -4.30 -97.90 65.65
CA LYS A 549 -3.21 -97.61 64.70
C LYS A 549 -3.64 -96.73 63.53
N GLU A 550 -4.83 -96.91 62.97
CA GLU A 550 -5.31 -96.06 61.87
C GLU A 550 -5.60 -94.63 62.32
N LEU A 551 -6.04 -94.46 63.58
CA LEU A 551 -6.30 -93.14 64.17
C LEU A 551 -4.99 -92.39 64.49
N ALA A 552 -3.90 -93.11 64.75
CA ALA A 552 -2.56 -92.54 64.90
C ALA A 552 -1.94 -92.16 63.55
N ASP A 553 -2.11 -92.99 62.51
CA ASP A 553 -1.66 -92.67 61.15
C ASP A 553 -2.47 -91.55 60.50
N LEU A 554 -3.78 -91.48 60.77
CA LEU A 554 -4.61 -90.34 60.39
C LEU A 554 -4.20 -89.06 61.12
N LYS A 555 -3.88 -89.10 62.43
CA LYS A 555 -3.35 -87.93 63.15
C LYS A 555 -1.95 -87.51 62.65
N SER A 556 -1.10 -88.47 62.29
CA SER A 556 0.22 -88.22 61.69
C SER A 556 0.10 -87.59 60.30
N THR A 557 -0.84 -88.08 59.48
CA THR A 557 -1.09 -87.48 58.16
C THR A 557 -1.78 -86.12 58.27
N LEU A 558 -2.69 -85.93 59.24
CA LEU A 558 -3.33 -84.63 59.49
C LEU A 558 -2.32 -83.60 59.97
N THR A 559 -1.40 -83.96 60.88
CA THR A 559 -0.32 -83.04 61.30
C THR A 559 0.69 -82.76 60.19
N LYS A 560 1.00 -83.73 59.31
CA LYS A 560 1.79 -83.49 58.09
C LYS A 560 1.08 -82.55 57.12
N ARG A 561 -0.23 -82.74 56.90
CA ARG A 561 -1.04 -81.87 56.04
C ARG A 561 -1.22 -80.47 56.64
N GLU A 562 -1.34 -80.35 57.96
CA GLU A 562 -1.38 -79.05 58.65
C GLU A 562 -0.03 -78.33 58.55
N ALA A 563 1.09 -79.06 58.68
CA ALA A 563 2.42 -78.51 58.44
C ALA A 563 2.61 -78.07 56.99
N GLU A 564 2.12 -78.85 56.02
CA GLU A 564 2.15 -78.53 54.59
C GLU A 564 1.25 -77.31 54.26
N ILE A 565 0.04 -77.25 54.83
CA ILE A 565 -0.85 -76.08 54.69
C ILE A 565 -0.23 -74.84 55.33
N LYS A 566 0.44 -74.98 56.48
CA LYS A 566 1.13 -73.86 57.13
C LYS A 566 2.32 -73.39 56.28
N PHE A 567 3.07 -74.32 55.71
CA PHE A 567 4.16 -74.02 54.78
C PHE A 567 3.64 -73.29 53.54
N LEU A 568 2.59 -73.81 52.89
CA LEU A 568 1.97 -73.18 51.71
C LEU A 568 1.38 -71.80 52.04
N LYS A 569 0.78 -71.61 53.21
CA LYS A 569 0.31 -70.29 53.67
C LYS A 569 1.46 -69.30 53.84
N GLU A 570 2.60 -69.76 54.36
CA GLU A 570 3.80 -68.92 54.49
C GLU A 570 4.40 -68.60 53.12
N THR A 571 4.43 -69.56 52.18
CA THR A 571 4.88 -69.35 50.81
C THR A 571 3.98 -68.34 50.08
N VAL A 572 2.66 -68.49 50.18
CA VAL A 572 1.70 -67.54 49.58
C VAL A 572 1.84 -66.16 50.21
N ARG A 573 2.07 -66.09 51.53
CA ARG A 573 2.33 -64.81 52.22
C ARG A 573 3.57 -64.13 51.67
N LEU A 574 4.68 -64.86 51.54
CA LEU A 574 5.94 -64.35 50.98
C LEU A 574 5.77 -63.91 49.51
N GLU A 575 5.12 -64.70 48.67
CA GLU A 575 4.82 -64.34 47.28
C GLU A 575 3.92 -63.10 47.18
N CYS A 576 2.93 -62.96 48.08
CA CYS A 576 2.10 -61.76 48.14
C CYS A 576 2.88 -60.54 48.62
N GLU A 577 3.78 -60.69 49.59
CA GLU A 577 4.67 -59.62 50.06
C GLU A 577 5.64 -59.18 48.95
N GLU A 578 6.26 -60.13 48.24
CA GLU A 578 7.13 -59.84 47.10
C GLU A 578 6.35 -59.18 45.95
N ARG A 579 5.14 -59.65 45.64
CA ARG A 579 4.28 -59.04 44.61
C ARG A 579 3.86 -57.62 44.98
N MET A 580 3.57 -57.37 46.26
CA MET A 580 3.27 -56.03 46.77
C MET A 580 4.50 -55.12 46.71
N GLU A 581 5.69 -55.64 47.03
CA GLU A 581 6.95 -54.89 46.91
C GLU A 581 7.29 -54.57 45.45
N LEU A 582 7.07 -55.53 44.54
CA LEU A 582 7.22 -55.33 43.10
C LEU A 582 6.20 -54.34 42.55
N LEU A 583 4.93 -54.39 43.00
CA LEU A 583 3.92 -53.39 42.64
C LEU A 583 4.28 -52.01 43.20
N ALA A 584 4.84 -51.92 44.40
CA ALA A 584 5.33 -50.67 44.96
C ALA A 584 6.49 -50.11 44.14
N LYS A 585 7.49 -50.94 43.79
CA LYS A 585 8.61 -50.57 42.91
C LYS A 585 8.13 -50.18 41.51
N LEU A 586 7.18 -50.91 40.93
CA LEU A 586 6.54 -50.56 39.66
C LEU A 586 5.80 -49.23 39.76
N SER A 587 5.09 -48.95 40.86
CA SER A 587 4.42 -47.66 41.05
C SER A 587 5.42 -46.49 41.18
N ILE A 588 6.60 -46.74 41.73
CA ILE A 588 7.70 -45.77 41.82
C ILE A 588 8.33 -45.56 40.44
N ILE A 589 8.54 -46.62 39.65
CA ILE A 589 9.05 -46.53 38.28
C ILE A 589 8.01 -45.87 37.35
N GLN A 590 6.73 -46.16 37.55
CA GLN A 590 5.62 -45.57 36.80
C GLN A 590 5.39 -44.10 37.18
N ARG A 591 5.83 -43.67 38.38
CA ARG A 591 5.92 -42.24 38.76
C ARG A 591 7.26 -41.59 38.40
N GLY A 592 8.35 -42.34 38.36
CA GLY A 592 9.71 -41.86 38.08
C GLY A 592 10.07 -41.81 36.59
N GLY A 593 9.35 -42.55 35.75
CA GLY A 593 9.44 -42.50 34.28
C GLY A 593 8.55 -41.42 33.64
N SER A 594 7.90 -40.58 34.45
CA SER A 594 7.07 -39.47 33.99
C SER A 594 7.20 -38.25 34.91
N GLY A 595 8.31 -37.52 34.81
CA GLY A 595 8.28 -36.07 35.01
C GLY A 595 7.89 -35.40 33.68
N GLU A 596 7.03 -34.41 33.58
CA GLU A 596 6.36 -33.57 34.57
C GLU A 596 5.07 -33.01 33.94
N LYS A 597 3.92 -33.22 34.60
CA LYS A 597 2.93 -32.19 34.96
C LYS A 597 1.72 -32.84 35.64
N GLY A 598 1.71 -32.71 36.97
CA GLY A 598 0.55 -32.42 37.81
C GLY A 598 -0.61 -33.41 37.85
N ALA A 599 -0.74 -34.13 38.96
CA ALA A 599 -2.02 -34.23 39.68
C ALA A 599 -1.80 -34.68 41.12
N THR A 600 -2.15 -33.78 42.04
CA THR A 600 -2.45 -34.06 43.45
C THR A 600 -3.57 -35.08 43.55
N THR A 601 -3.33 -36.24 44.16
CA THR A 601 -4.40 -37.15 44.60
C THR A 601 -4.79 -36.91 46.06
N PRO A 602 -6.09 -37.04 46.37
CA PRO A 602 -6.69 -36.71 47.64
C PRO A 602 -6.69 -37.92 48.58
N GLN A 603 -6.80 -37.69 49.89
CA GLN A 603 -7.37 -38.69 50.78
C GLN A 603 -8.51 -38.08 51.59
N VAL A 604 -9.69 -38.61 51.33
CA VAL A 604 -10.94 -38.42 52.04
C VAL A 604 -10.82 -39.16 53.36
N ASN A 605 -10.96 -38.44 54.48
CA ASN A 605 -11.28 -39.03 55.77
C ASN A 605 -12.59 -38.43 56.29
N TYR A 606 -13.48 -39.33 56.69
CA TYR A 606 -14.80 -39.10 57.25
C TYR A 606 -14.80 -38.08 58.40
N ARG A 607 -15.82 -37.22 58.44
CA ARG A 607 -16.19 -36.40 59.61
C ARG A 607 -17.71 -36.43 59.77
N PRO A 608 -18.27 -36.71 60.95
CA PRO A 608 -19.60 -36.24 61.31
C PRO A 608 -19.53 -34.93 62.11
N SER A 609 -20.47 -34.05 61.77
CA SER A 609 -21.14 -33.01 62.54
C SER A 609 -20.38 -31.98 63.41
N SER A 610 -20.78 -30.74 63.15
CA SER A 610 -20.92 -29.56 64.04
C SER A 610 -19.74 -28.58 64.26
N ALA A 611 -20.15 -27.31 64.18
CA ALA A 611 -19.58 -26.07 64.71
C ALA A 611 -18.34 -25.42 64.05
N THR A 612 -18.60 -24.22 63.50
CA THR A 612 -17.75 -23.03 63.31
C THR A 612 -17.13 -22.52 64.63
N PRO A 613 -16.28 -21.46 64.66
CA PRO A 613 -15.36 -20.86 63.67
C PRO A 613 -13.96 -20.45 64.27
N GLN A 614 -13.14 -19.77 63.45
CA GLN A 614 -12.15 -18.70 63.77
C GLN A 614 -10.61 -18.93 63.67
N LYS A 615 -10.00 -17.96 62.93
CA LYS A 615 -8.75 -17.19 63.14
C LYS A 615 -7.39 -17.82 62.77
N LEU A 616 -6.66 -17.16 61.83
CA LEU A 616 -5.41 -16.36 62.01
C LEU A 616 -4.19 -17.26 62.30
N SER A 617 -2.97 -17.10 61.78
CA SER A 617 -2.26 -16.08 61.00
C SER A 617 -0.79 -16.54 60.90
N GLN A 618 -0.06 -16.15 59.83
CA GLN A 618 1.36 -15.71 59.82
C GLN A 618 2.45 -16.72 60.29
N THR A 619 3.67 -16.82 59.75
CA THR A 619 4.59 -15.86 59.09
C THR A 619 5.82 -16.63 58.57
N GLN A 620 6.39 -16.16 57.44
CA GLN A 620 7.83 -15.90 57.12
C GLN A 620 8.89 -17.02 57.35
N SER A 621 9.91 -17.23 56.52
CA SER A 621 10.81 -16.25 55.90
C SER A 621 11.69 -16.86 54.77
N MET A 622 11.93 -16.05 53.73
CA MET A 622 13.11 -16.01 52.80
C MET A 622 14.44 -15.87 53.59
N PRO A 623 15.70 -16.02 53.06
CA PRO A 623 16.19 -15.47 51.78
C PRO A 623 17.42 -16.11 51.03
N HIS A 624 17.60 -15.69 49.77
CA HIS A 624 18.82 -15.32 48.98
C HIS A 624 20.09 -16.21 48.76
N LEU A 625 20.38 -16.43 47.44
CA LEU A 625 21.67 -16.32 46.68
C LEU A 625 22.87 -17.27 47.03
N PRO A 626 23.93 -17.44 46.18
CA PRO A 626 24.04 -17.70 44.72
C PRO A 626 25.07 -18.86 44.43
N PRO A 627 25.90 -18.93 43.35
CA PRO A 627 25.93 -20.10 42.43
C PRO A 627 27.34 -20.75 42.20
N ALA A 628 27.44 -21.62 41.17
CA ALA A 628 28.60 -22.34 40.60
C ALA A 628 28.90 -23.72 41.24
N ARG A 629 29.28 -24.79 40.53
CA ARG A 629 29.99 -24.94 39.26
C ARG A 629 29.79 -26.40 38.79
N GLU A 630 29.19 -26.64 37.63
CA GLU A 630 29.22 -27.95 36.96
C GLU A 630 30.37 -27.99 35.96
N MET A 631 31.18 -29.06 36.02
CA MET A 631 31.91 -29.57 34.87
C MET A 631 31.05 -30.65 34.21
N THR A 632 30.55 -30.39 33.01
CA THR A 632 30.41 -31.42 31.98
C THR A 632 30.81 -30.86 30.63
N SER A 633 31.54 -31.71 29.93
CA SER A 633 32.13 -31.58 28.60
C SER A 633 31.13 -32.05 27.52
N PRO A 634 31.55 -32.21 26.25
CA PRO A 634 31.51 -31.17 25.24
C PRO A 634 30.44 -31.48 24.19
N SER A 635 29.67 -30.48 23.78
CA SER A 635 28.89 -30.54 22.54
C SER A 635 29.15 -29.30 21.69
N ASP A 636 29.30 -29.58 20.41
CA ASP A 636 29.89 -28.79 19.34
C ASP A 636 29.31 -27.36 19.19
N PRO A 637 30.13 -26.29 19.06
CA PRO A 637 29.65 -24.90 19.04
C PRO A 637 28.98 -24.46 17.73
N GLY A 638 29.05 -25.25 16.65
CA GLY A 638 28.58 -24.82 15.32
C GLY A 638 27.06 -24.68 15.20
N GLU A 639 26.30 -25.55 15.86
CA GLU A 639 24.87 -25.73 15.57
C GLU A 639 23.99 -24.66 16.24
N LYS A 640 24.37 -24.24 17.45
CA LYS A 640 23.70 -23.15 18.17
C LYS A 640 23.99 -21.79 17.54
N THR A 641 25.17 -21.62 16.95
CA THR A 641 25.55 -20.39 16.26
C THR A 641 24.75 -20.24 14.97
N PHE A 642 24.54 -21.33 14.21
CA PHE A 642 23.71 -21.35 13.01
C PHE A 642 22.23 -21.07 13.32
N GLN A 643 21.69 -21.67 14.40
CA GLN A 643 20.29 -21.45 14.79
C GLN A 643 20.05 -20.02 15.31
N ALA A 644 21.02 -19.42 15.99
CA ALA A 644 20.98 -18.01 16.38
C ALA A 644 21.12 -17.06 15.19
N LEU A 645 21.97 -17.38 14.20
CA LEU A 645 22.13 -16.59 12.98
C LEU A 645 20.86 -16.63 12.11
N MET A 646 20.20 -17.78 12.02
CA MET A 646 18.92 -17.93 11.31
C MET A 646 17.78 -17.19 12.01
N LYS A 647 17.73 -17.19 13.36
CA LYS A 647 16.76 -16.38 14.12
C LYS A 647 17.01 -14.88 13.96
N ALA A 648 18.28 -14.45 13.95
CA ALA A 648 18.64 -13.05 13.73
C ALA A 648 18.34 -12.59 12.29
N ALA A 649 18.58 -13.45 11.28
CA ALA A 649 18.25 -13.19 9.89
C ALA A 649 16.72 -13.09 9.67
N ALA A 650 15.94 -13.96 10.31
CA ALA A 650 14.46 -13.90 10.27
C ALA A 650 13.92 -12.62 10.92
N ALA A 651 14.49 -12.20 12.05
CA ALA A 651 14.10 -10.95 12.72
C ALA A 651 14.47 -9.70 11.90
N LYS A 652 15.60 -9.71 11.19
CA LYS A 652 16.02 -8.62 10.30
C LYS A 652 15.12 -8.53 9.06
N LYS A 653 14.73 -9.68 8.48
CA LYS A 653 13.81 -9.75 7.34
C LYS A 653 12.40 -9.28 7.71
N GLY A 654 11.91 -9.58 8.91
CA GLY A 654 10.64 -9.07 9.44
C GLY A 654 10.61 -7.55 9.62
N LYS A 655 11.71 -6.95 10.13
CA LYS A 655 11.80 -5.49 10.29
C LYS A 655 11.92 -4.74 8.95
N VAL A 656 12.61 -5.31 7.96
CA VAL A 656 12.73 -4.71 6.62
C VAL A 656 11.40 -4.79 5.85
N LEU A 657 10.63 -5.87 5.99
CA LEU A 657 9.29 -5.99 5.40
C LEU A 657 8.28 -5.05 6.08
N ALA A 658 8.37 -4.83 7.40
CA ALA A 658 7.53 -3.86 8.10
C ALA A 658 7.89 -2.40 7.72
N ALA A 659 9.17 -2.09 7.51
CA ALA A 659 9.62 -0.77 7.07
C ALA A 659 9.26 -0.47 5.61
N ARG A 660 9.33 -1.45 4.69
CA ARG A 660 8.86 -1.32 3.30
C ARG A 660 7.33 -1.14 3.20
N SER A 661 6.57 -1.90 3.99
CA SER A 661 5.11 -1.75 4.09
C SER A 661 4.68 -0.35 4.57
N SER A 662 5.50 0.30 5.41
CA SER A 662 5.22 1.63 5.95
C SER A 662 5.64 2.78 5.01
N ALA A 663 6.59 2.53 4.09
CA ALA A 663 7.07 3.51 3.12
C ALA A 663 6.21 3.54 1.83
N ASP A 664 5.71 2.38 1.39
CA ASP A 664 4.86 2.29 0.18
C ASP A 664 3.45 2.90 0.38
N LEU A 665 2.98 3.06 1.62
CA LEU A 665 1.70 3.70 1.93
C LEU A 665 1.75 5.24 1.95
N ARG A 666 2.92 5.88 1.90
CA ARG A 666 3.04 7.34 1.86
C ARG A 666 3.03 7.94 0.44
N SER A 667 3.30 7.14 -0.60
CA SER A 667 3.36 7.64 -1.99
C SER A 667 2.08 7.44 -2.82
N SER A 668 1.08 6.69 -2.33
CA SER A 668 -0.15 6.37 -3.10
C SER A 668 -1.38 7.24 -2.78
N ALA A 669 -1.33 8.15 -1.80
CA ALA A 669 -2.54 8.82 -1.29
C ALA A 669 -2.86 10.21 -1.90
N VAL A 670 -2.16 10.66 -2.95
CA VAL A 670 -2.31 12.03 -3.48
C VAL A 670 -3.26 12.16 -4.68
N LEU A 671 -3.67 11.08 -5.35
CA LEU A 671 -4.42 11.23 -6.61
C LEU A 671 -5.57 10.21 -6.72
N ALA A 672 -6.73 10.54 -6.16
CA ALA A 672 -8.03 10.17 -6.72
C ALA A 672 -9.18 10.71 -5.85
N ARG A 673 -9.85 11.78 -6.30
CA ARG A 673 -11.32 11.93 -6.24
C ARG A 673 -11.79 13.15 -7.03
N GLY A 674 -12.23 12.87 -8.24
CA GLY A 674 -13.09 13.73 -9.04
C GLY A 674 -13.99 12.86 -9.91
N ALA A 675 -15.27 13.25 -10.00
CA ALA A 675 -16.33 12.76 -10.88
C ALA A 675 -17.15 11.53 -10.46
N GLY A 676 -18.41 11.80 -10.11
CA GLY A 676 -19.46 10.79 -9.98
C GLY A 676 -20.84 11.33 -9.58
N THR A 677 -21.43 12.26 -10.35
CA THR A 677 -22.88 12.60 -10.24
C THR A 677 -23.55 12.55 -11.62
N ARG A 678 -24.43 11.56 -11.82
CA ARG A 678 -25.43 11.51 -12.90
C ARG A 678 -26.77 11.97 -12.32
N SER A 679 -27.34 13.03 -12.89
CA SER A 679 -28.65 13.57 -12.55
C SER A 679 -29.76 12.93 -13.40
N SER A 680 -30.84 12.54 -12.72
CA SER A 680 -32.12 12.16 -13.31
C SER A 680 -32.90 13.40 -13.72
N TRP A 681 -33.46 13.42 -14.93
CA TRP A 681 -34.54 14.35 -15.30
C TRP A 681 -35.76 13.53 -15.72
N SER A 682 -36.85 13.73 -14.98
CA SER A 682 -38.21 13.28 -15.29
C SER A 682 -39.16 14.46 -15.05
N MET A 683 -40.35 14.39 -15.65
CA MET A 683 -41.43 15.40 -15.76
C MET A 683 -41.28 16.27 -17.02
N GLY A 684 -42.28 16.46 -17.85
CA GLY A 684 -43.67 16.03 -17.80
C GLY A 684 -44.41 16.68 -18.97
N THR A 685 -45.24 15.90 -19.65
CA THR A 685 -46.13 16.34 -20.73
C THR A 685 -47.28 17.20 -20.20
N GLY A 686 -47.57 18.34 -20.85
CA GLY A 686 -48.70 19.19 -20.50
C GLY A 686 -49.14 20.13 -21.62
N ARG A 687 -50.14 19.68 -22.38
CA ARG A 687 -51.00 20.40 -23.35
C ARG A 687 -51.48 21.80 -22.89
N ARG A 688 -51.50 22.79 -23.82
CA ARG A 688 -52.67 23.42 -24.51
C ARG A 688 -52.47 24.93 -24.79
N LYS A 689 -52.88 25.28 -26.02
CA LYS A 689 -53.08 26.60 -26.65
C LYS A 689 -51.84 27.39 -27.04
#